data_AF-A0A136MVN8-F1
#
_entry.id   AF-A0A136MVN8-F1
#
_cell.length_a   1.000
_cell.length_b   1.000
_cell.length_c   1.000
_cell.angle_alpha   90.00
_cell.angle_beta   90.00
_cell.angle_gamma   90.00
#
_symmetry.space_group_name_H-M   'P 1'
#
loop_
_entity.id
_entity.type
_entity.pdbx_description
1 polymer ?
#
loop_
_entity_poly.entity_id
_entity_poly.type
_entity_poly.pdbx_seq_one_letter_code
_entity_poly.pdbx_strand_id
1 'polypeptide(L)'
;MPVYYATSYQPAQSGQEIEYAIDGDLTTMYHSKWYTNGMPDTLTFYFSNLVPEINSIQYTPRQDQYNGMWEQINVFAATRSNPDQFVMINSTPIEWSIDASTKSYHFPFAIDEPYAIRITVSKAFGDFSSCAEMVFGASRPALPDGSVDCVIGVKGLKISEDQKLRISQAGSFASSYQPGENIEKSFDGNLNTLYHSNWNNAYSALPVELNYHFEQSEKVDYLVYYPRKEGYNGFFGLSSIYYLDEVQNEYIYLMDYDFGFNGLDTRVNFPSTIQTQDIKIVVHSGEQGFVSCAEMEFYQKNTDTGQEPFPYSDIFTSPLYDEVQSHVTTLDIVKMEPGFYQSLAQCLLLGSYDRNIRSRDYQAYESLSTLADKLKTSRYDAYENPTGILFSRGDTIIAFAEGIGAEPVYLRVKDFANEENPDDYAYQLNNGLNVMVMRGAGLGYISYFSSHPDVADKIRVNIVNGIINGYYDINVHTSEDWVRLMSRNTYKKVDLLGSYVHLNYDRLPLKTHSPFDGHHLITLYDSIVLWQRIQMGLYKYNHHVPNHMFGVSGTGGGYYAGGQGIHLDLTWGPEAITDANRLDLWGIPHEFGHVNQIRPGLKWIGTTEVTNNVYAVWASYHLNRAKEPYTRLEAERFSTTGSPARVMNRYNSILNELYQQDTHIQETQEDYPFRVLVPFWQLQLYYQLAGACRDARPLTFDKNPLVDSIDYAHWYGYVAEKVRNTDESNLDNGTLLLNFYKNTCAAVQEDLTDYFIRMGLLRPVDTEIDDYGIGQLTITEDQINRAVQEVKSQFTTQPVSPVIHYISALTIDTYRNKATLTGQNGEGYKLYTDIVNPYMEIDHNVWKNSVAFEAYDKDDILIQATLTGTGDLTNQTTLVPMLDGTTSIFAIGFDGSKIQVWPKLVATQDVQLKQGIKVVPNLIRHHQSFRIEVENDPGIGRLMIYNSVGLLLFQQEVNLNTLNQKLSHQTFDLPGMYHVQFKTSSSSYYARFVVVE
;
A
#
# COMPACT_ATOMS: atom_id res chain seq x y z
N MET A 1 19.68 -25.30 23.28
CA MET A 1 18.58 -25.45 22.32
C MET A 1 18.23 -24.09 21.81
N PRO A 2 18.11 -23.91 20.48
CA PRO A 2 17.83 -22.61 19.90
C PRO A 2 16.45 -22.14 20.35
N VAL A 3 16.40 -20.98 20.99
CA VAL A 3 15.15 -20.29 21.28
C VAL A 3 14.69 -19.63 19.98
N TYR A 4 13.43 -19.85 19.62
CA TYR A 4 12.84 -19.22 18.45
C TYR A 4 12.50 -17.75 18.73
N TYR A 5 11.78 -17.50 19.83
CA TYR A 5 11.31 -16.18 20.23
C TYR A 5 11.17 -16.10 21.75
N ALA A 6 11.20 -14.92 22.34
CA ALA A 6 11.01 -14.74 23.77
C ALA A 6 10.15 -13.51 24.08
N THR A 7 9.40 -13.56 25.18
CA THR A 7 8.57 -12.45 25.67
C THR A 7 8.78 -12.27 27.16
N SER A 8 8.65 -11.03 27.64
CA SER A 8 8.54 -10.71 29.06
C SER A 8 7.20 -10.05 29.37
N TYR A 9 6.64 -10.33 30.55
CA TYR A 9 5.46 -9.63 31.05
C TYR A 9 5.78 -8.20 31.50
N GLN A 10 6.99 -7.99 32.02
CA GLN A 10 7.44 -6.66 32.41
C GLN A 10 7.96 -5.88 31.20
N PRO A 11 7.66 -4.57 31.09
CA PRO A 11 8.25 -3.74 30.07
C PRO A 11 9.77 -3.71 30.23
N ALA A 12 10.49 -3.89 29.14
CA ALA A 12 11.94 -3.80 29.14
C ALA A 12 12.41 -2.35 29.32
N GLN A 13 13.62 -2.21 29.85
CA GLN A 13 14.40 -0.99 29.74
C GLN A 13 14.85 -0.84 28.28
N SER A 14 14.75 0.37 27.72
CA SER A 14 15.20 0.64 26.34
C SER A 14 16.69 0.33 26.18
N GLY A 15 17.03 -0.43 25.14
CA GLY A 15 18.37 -0.97 24.89
C GLY A 15 18.71 -2.22 25.73
N GLN A 16 17.72 -2.80 26.41
CA GLN A 16 17.81 -4.00 27.26
C GLN A 16 16.55 -4.87 27.10
N GLU A 17 16.08 -4.99 25.87
CA GLU A 17 14.93 -5.77 25.44
C GLU A 17 15.14 -7.29 25.62
N ILE A 18 14.06 -8.07 25.49
CA ILE A 18 14.03 -9.50 25.85
C ILE A 18 14.92 -10.37 24.95
N GLU A 19 15.13 -9.96 23.71
CA GLU A 19 16.00 -10.62 22.74
C GLU A 19 17.46 -10.72 23.21
N TYR A 20 17.93 -9.78 24.04
CA TYR A 20 19.28 -9.84 24.62
C TYR A 20 19.43 -10.91 25.71
N ALA A 21 18.36 -11.61 26.09
CA ALA A 21 18.48 -12.78 26.96
C ALA A 21 18.83 -14.06 26.18
N ILE A 22 18.91 -14.01 24.85
CA ILE A 22 19.08 -15.17 23.96
C ILE A 22 19.97 -14.86 22.73
N ASP A 23 20.79 -13.81 22.78
CA ASP A 23 21.61 -13.36 21.64
C ASP A 23 23.02 -13.98 21.62
N GLY A 24 23.41 -14.66 22.70
CA GLY A 24 24.70 -15.28 22.89
C GLY A 24 25.80 -14.34 23.38
N ASP A 25 25.46 -13.10 23.77
CA ASP A 25 26.41 -12.06 24.20
C ASP A 25 26.23 -11.71 25.68
N LEU A 26 27.20 -12.08 26.52
CA LEU A 26 27.16 -11.79 27.96
C LEU A 26 27.34 -10.29 28.30
N THR A 27 27.60 -9.44 27.31
CA THR A 27 27.72 -7.99 27.49
C THR A 27 26.39 -7.26 27.30
N THR A 28 25.41 -7.89 26.68
CA THR A 28 24.02 -7.43 26.59
C THR A 28 23.19 -8.13 27.68
N MET A 29 21.96 -7.64 27.93
CA MET A 29 21.03 -8.30 28.85
C MET A 29 19.60 -7.80 28.62
N TYR A 30 18.63 -8.66 28.89
CA TYR A 30 17.30 -8.20 29.26
C TYR A 30 17.34 -7.53 30.64
N HIS A 31 16.65 -6.41 30.78
CA HIS A 31 16.41 -5.77 32.07
C HIS A 31 15.00 -5.16 32.11
N SER A 32 14.23 -5.41 33.17
CA SER A 32 12.94 -4.74 33.40
C SER A 32 13.14 -3.23 33.55
N LYS A 33 12.18 -2.43 33.10
CA LYS A 33 12.29 -0.95 33.08
C LYS A 33 12.71 -0.35 34.41
N TRP A 34 13.64 0.62 34.35
CA TRP A 34 14.08 1.34 35.55
C TRP A 34 12.92 2.12 36.20
N TYR A 35 13.00 2.30 37.52
CA TYR A 35 12.04 3.07 38.33
C TYR A 35 10.61 2.51 38.39
N THR A 36 10.39 1.30 37.87
CA THR A 36 9.15 0.54 38.04
C THR A 36 9.42 -0.75 38.82
N ASN A 37 8.43 -1.26 39.54
CA ASN A 37 8.55 -2.58 40.18
C ASN A 37 8.54 -3.66 39.10
N GLY A 38 9.66 -4.37 38.94
CA GLY A 38 9.82 -5.46 37.98
C GLY A 38 9.36 -6.82 38.50
N MET A 39 8.83 -6.91 39.73
CA MET A 39 8.41 -8.18 40.35
C MET A 39 6.89 -8.27 40.60
N PRO A 40 6.27 -9.44 40.39
CA PRO A 40 6.85 -10.62 39.74
C PRO A 40 7.06 -10.36 38.24
N ASP A 41 8.00 -11.06 37.65
CA ASP A 41 8.18 -11.11 36.20
C ASP A 41 7.82 -12.49 35.65
N THR A 42 7.50 -12.57 34.37
CA THR A 42 7.24 -13.81 33.65
C THR A 42 7.87 -13.74 32.28
N LEU A 43 8.95 -14.49 32.10
CA LEU A 43 9.61 -14.64 30.81
C LEU A 43 9.13 -15.95 30.17
N THR A 44 8.78 -15.92 28.89
CA THR A 44 8.40 -17.11 28.12
C THR A 44 9.32 -17.24 26.92
N PHE A 45 9.97 -18.38 26.78
CA PHE A 45 10.88 -18.72 25.70
C PHE A 45 10.20 -19.78 24.82
N TYR A 46 10.02 -19.47 23.55
CA TYR A 46 9.30 -20.29 22.57
C TYR A 46 10.29 -21.06 21.70
N PHE A 47 9.91 -22.26 21.27
CA PHE A 47 10.76 -23.17 20.50
C PHE A 47 10.05 -23.61 19.22
N SER A 48 10.79 -23.65 18.12
CA SER A 48 10.29 -24.24 16.88
C SER A 48 10.28 -25.78 16.97
N ASN A 49 9.68 -26.43 15.97
CA ASN A 49 9.70 -27.88 15.84
C ASN A 49 11.10 -28.49 15.66
N LEU A 50 12.13 -27.66 15.48
CA LEU A 50 13.53 -28.09 15.43
C LEU A 50 14.07 -28.54 16.79
N VAL A 51 13.39 -28.20 17.88
CA VAL A 51 13.80 -28.62 19.23
C VAL A 51 13.02 -29.87 19.63
N PRO A 52 13.61 -31.09 19.58
CA PRO A 52 12.84 -32.30 19.88
C PRO A 52 12.57 -32.46 21.38
N GLU A 53 13.41 -31.86 22.23
CA GLU A 53 13.42 -32.07 23.68
C GLU A 53 14.09 -30.90 24.41
N ILE A 54 13.66 -30.61 25.64
CA ILE A 54 14.41 -29.80 26.62
C ILE A 54 14.38 -30.50 27.98
N ASN A 55 15.52 -30.55 28.69
CA ASN A 55 15.62 -31.17 30.01
C ASN A 55 16.38 -30.33 31.07
N SER A 56 16.83 -29.13 30.73
CA SER A 56 17.42 -28.21 31.69
C SER A 56 17.38 -26.76 31.24
N ILE A 57 17.53 -25.85 32.18
CA ILE A 57 17.81 -24.42 31.93
C ILE A 57 19.15 -24.01 32.56
N GLN A 58 19.78 -23.01 31.95
CA GLN A 58 20.92 -22.29 32.47
C GLN A 58 20.64 -20.80 32.39
N TYR A 59 20.58 -20.14 33.55
CA TYR A 59 20.41 -18.71 33.69
C TYR A 59 21.78 -18.08 33.97
N THR A 60 22.22 -17.19 33.11
CA THR A 60 23.37 -16.35 33.36
C THR A 60 22.87 -14.96 33.77
N PRO A 61 23.07 -14.56 35.03
CA PRO A 61 22.72 -13.22 35.47
C PRO A 61 23.60 -12.16 34.77
N ARG A 62 23.22 -10.89 34.90
CA ARG A 62 24.09 -9.77 34.51
C ARG A 62 25.50 -9.88 35.11
N GLN A 63 26.51 -9.44 34.38
CA GLN A 63 27.93 -9.62 34.75
C GLN A 63 28.51 -8.49 35.62
N ASP A 64 27.77 -7.39 35.79
CA ASP A 64 28.13 -6.28 36.68
C ASP A 64 26.92 -5.89 37.54
N GLN A 65 27.16 -5.49 38.80
CA GLN A 65 26.14 -5.18 39.82
C GLN A 65 25.19 -6.36 40.12
N TYR A 66 24.15 -6.13 40.94
CA TYR A 66 23.23 -7.18 41.38
C TYR A 66 21.77 -6.95 40.97
N ASN A 67 21.40 -5.74 40.55
CA ASN A 67 20.02 -5.38 40.23
C ASN A 67 19.42 -6.28 39.16
N GLY A 68 18.34 -6.96 39.50
CA GLY A 68 17.63 -7.86 38.60
C GLY A 68 18.06 -9.32 38.65
N MET A 69 19.08 -9.68 39.44
CA MET A 69 19.48 -11.08 39.59
C MET A 69 18.38 -11.90 40.26
N TRP A 70 17.96 -12.99 39.62
CA TRP A 70 16.85 -13.81 40.10
C TRP A 70 17.22 -14.60 41.36
N GLU A 71 16.41 -14.47 42.40
CA GLU A 71 16.57 -15.19 43.67
C GLU A 71 15.64 -16.40 43.75
N GLN A 72 14.38 -16.23 43.33
CA GLN A 72 13.36 -17.27 43.43
C GLN A 72 12.54 -17.34 42.14
N ILE A 73 12.52 -18.54 41.53
CA ILE A 73 11.80 -18.79 40.28
C ILE A 73 10.94 -20.06 40.35
N ASN A 74 9.94 -20.14 39.47
CA ASN A 74 9.33 -21.40 39.07
C ASN A 74 9.43 -21.54 37.55
N VAL A 75 9.54 -22.80 37.10
CA VAL A 75 9.65 -23.16 35.69
C VAL A 75 8.40 -23.91 35.30
N PHE A 76 7.78 -23.50 34.20
CA PHE A 76 6.63 -24.14 33.58
C PHE A 76 6.97 -24.51 32.15
N ALA A 77 6.35 -25.56 31.64
CA ALA A 77 6.47 -25.95 30.24
C ALA A 77 5.09 -26.12 29.60
N ALA A 78 5.01 -25.79 28.32
CA ALA A 78 3.92 -26.16 27.43
C ALA A 78 4.49 -26.99 26.27
N THR A 79 3.77 -28.03 25.84
CA THR A 79 4.13 -28.87 24.70
C THR A 79 3.39 -28.39 23.45
N ARG A 80 3.87 -28.74 22.25
CA ARG A 80 3.19 -28.37 21.00
C ARG A 80 1.78 -28.93 20.86
N SER A 81 1.52 -30.08 21.48
CA SER A 81 0.18 -30.66 21.54
C SER A 81 -0.78 -29.89 22.45
N ASN A 82 -0.27 -29.07 23.38
CA ASN A 82 -1.06 -28.27 24.32
C ASN A 82 -0.37 -26.90 24.58
N PRO A 83 -0.27 -26.02 23.56
CA PRO A 83 0.55 -24.81 23.62
C PRO A 83 0.08 -23.79 24.67
N ASP A 84 -1.21 -23.82 25.02
CA ASP A 84 -1.82 -22.90 26.01
C ASP A 84 -1.78 -23.44 27.45
N GLN A 85 -1.34 -24.68 27.66
CA GLN A 85 -1.34 -25.32 28.98
C GLN A 85 0.06 -25.38 29.58
N PHE A 86 0.36 -24.44 30.47
CA PHE A 86 1.64 -24.39 31.18
C PHE A 86 1.58 -25.23 32.46
N VAL A 87 2.37 -26.30 32.50
CA VAL A 87 2.51 -27.20 33.64
C VAL A 87 3.80 -26.88 34.39
N MET A 88 3.71 -26.72 35.71
CA MET A 88 4.87 -26.45 36.56
C MET A 88 5.78 -27.69 36.62
N ILE A 89 7.09 -27.48 36.43
CA ILE A 89 8.11 -28.54 36.33
C ILE A 89 8.76 -28.82 37.69
N ASN A 90 9.00 -27.79 38.49
CA ASN A 90 9.59 -27.90 39.81
C ASN A 90 8.52 -28.11 40.90
N SER A 91 8.80 -28.91 41.93
CA SER A 91 7.87 -29.17 43.04
C SER A 91 7.89 -28.09 44.14
N THR A 92 9.00 -27.37 44.25
CA THR A 92 9.20 -26.23 45.16
C THR A 92 9.95 -25.14 44.41
N PRO A 93 9.77 -23.85 44.75
CA PRO A 93 10.50 -22.76 44.11
C PRO A 93 12.01 -23.02 44.09
N ILE A 94 12.64 -22.71 42.96
CA ILE A 94 14.09 -22.82 42.79
C ILE A 94 14.70 -21.54 43.38
N GLU A 95 15.65 -21.70 44.29
CA GLU A 95 16.33 -20.60 44.96
C GLU A 95 17.79 -20.52 44.52
N TRP A 96 18.23 -19.32 44.12
CA TRP A 96 19.59 -19.04 43.68
C TRP A 96 20.23 -17.93 44.51
N SER A 97 21.54 -18.05 44.72
CA SER A 97 22.33 -16.99 45.33
C SER A 97 22.43 -15.78 44.40
N ILE A 98 22.37 -14.57 44.99
CA ILE A 98 22.59 -13.31 44.28
C ILE A 98 24.07 -13.11 44.03
N ASP A 99 24.56 -13.66 42.92
CA ASP A 99 25.90 -13.47 42.40
C ASP A 99 25.89 -13.69 40.87
N ALA A 100 26.96 -13.27 40.19
CA ALA A 100 27.06 -13.31 38.73
C ALA A 100 27.34 -14.70 38.13
N SER A 101 27.44 -15.77 38.93
CA SER A 101 27.70 -17.11 38.39
C SER A 101 26.47 -17.68 37.70
N THR A 102 26.70 -18.38 36.58
CA THR A 102 25.64 -19.10 35.86
C THR A 102 24.99 -20.13 36.77
N LYS A 103 23.66 -20.11 36.80
CA LYS A 103 22.81 -21.03 37.58
C LYS A 103 22.23 -22.06 36.65
N SER A 104 22.19 -23.33 37.07
CA SER A 104 21.63 -24.42 36.28
C SER A 104 20.52 -25.12 37.04
N TYR A 105 19.48 -25.54 36.33
CA TYR A 105 18.43 -26.40 36.87
C TYR A 105 18.11 -27.52 35.88
N HIS A 106 18.28 -28.76 36.32
CA HIS A 106 17.88 -29.95 35.58
C HIS A 106 16.43 -30.31 35.91
N PHE A 107 15.65 -30.58 34.88
CA PHE A 107 14.26 -30.96 35.03
C PHE A 107 14.15 -32.38 35.58
N PRO A 108 13.10 -32.70 36.36
CA PRO A 108 12.85 -34.06 36.84
C PRO A 108 12.53 -35.04 35.71
N PHE A 109 12.09 -34.54 34.55
CA PHE A 109 11.85 -35.29 33.32
C PHE A 109 12.08 -34.38 32.12
N ALA A 110 12.42 -34.97 30.98
CA ALA A 110 12.55 -34.24 29.73
C ALA A 110 11.16 -33.80 29.21
N ILE A 111 11.10 -32.60 28.63
CA ILE A 111 9.92 -32.07 27.93
C ILE A 111 10.11 -32.40 26.46
N ASP A 112 9.36 -33.39 25.99
CA ASP A 112 9.30 -33.73 24.58
C ASP A 112 8.46 -32.72 23.81
N GLU A 113 8.92 -32.39 22.61
CA GLU A 113 8.25 -31.44 21.71
C GLU A 113 7.81 -30.13 22.39
N PRO A 114 8.73 -29.40 23.02
CA PRO A 114 8.41 -28.18 23.75
C PRO A 114 7.87 -27.13 22.78
N TYR A 115 6.75 -26.51 23.17
CA TYR A 115 6.26 -25.28 22.56
C TYR A 115 6.93 -24.08 23.22
N ALA A 116 6.90 -24.04 24.55
CA ALA A 116 7.49 -22.96 25.33
C ALA A 116 7.93 -23.40 26.72
N ILE A 117 8.97 -22.74 27.24
CA ILE A 117 9.36 -22.78 28.64
C ILE A 117 9.11 -21.40 29.24
N ARG A 118 8.34 -21.35 30.32
CA ARG A 118 8.00 -20.11 31.04
C ARG A 118 8.67 -20.09 32.40
N ILE A 119 9.33 -18.99 32.71
CA ILE A 119 10.01 -18.75 33.98
C ILE A 119 9.27 -17.61 34.68
N THR A 120 8.65 -17.91 35.81
CA THR A 120 8.08 -16.88 36.68
C THR A 120 9.09 -16.52 37.76
N VAL A 121 9.46 -15.25 37.84
CA VAL A 121 10.39 -14.73 38.83
C VAL A 121 9.58 -14.09 39.95
N SER A 122 9.54 -14.73 41.11
CA SER A 122 8.79 -14.22 42.27
C SER A 122 9.62 -13.30 43.15
N LYS A 123 10.95 -13.43 43.11
CA LYS A 123 11.88 -12.60 43.86
C LYS A 123 13.19 -12.43 43.10
N ALA A 124 13.69 -11.20 43.06
CA ALA A 124 14.97 -10.85 42.47
C ALA A 124 15.56 -9.62 43.18
N PHE A 125 16.87 -9.44 43.09
CA PHE A 125 17.55 -8.38 43.82
C PHE A 125 17.14 -7.00 43.32
N GLY A 126 16.74 -6.13 44.27
CA GLY A 126 16.33 -4.75 43.99
C GLY A 126 14.96 -4.63 43.32
N ASP A 127 14.13 -5.68 43.35
CA ASP A 127 12.79 -5.73 42.73
C ASP A 127 12.79 -5.45 41.22
N PHE A 128 13.89 -5.78 40.54
CA PHE A 128 14.01 -5.78 39.08
C PHE A 128 14.13 -7.21 38.56
N SER A 129 13.98 -7.42 37.25
CA SER A 129 14.28 -8.67 36.57
C SER A 129 15.37 -8.43 35.53
N SER A 130 16.41 -9.26 35.50
CA SER A 130 17.46 -9.16 34.48
C SER A 130 17.99 -10.53 34.09
N CYS A 131 18.37 -10.68 32.83
CA CYS A 131 18.92 -11.92 32.29
C CYS A 131 19.94 -11.58 31.22
N ALA A 132 21.23 -11.87 31.47
CA ALA A 132 22.24 -11.73 30.43
C ALA A 132 22.08 -12.84 29.40
N GLU A 133 21.90 -14.09 29.85
CA GLU A 133 21.70 -15.20 28.92
C GLU A 133 20.83 -16.31 29.51
N MET A 134 19.98 -16.90 28.66
CA MET A 134 19.13 -18.03 28.97
C MET A 134 19.38 -19.16 27.98
N VAL A 135 20.00 -20.23 28.46
CA VAL A 135 20.35 -21.40 27.65
C VAL A 135 19.55 -22.62 28.07
N PHE A 136 19.05 -23.37 27.09
CA PHE A 136 18.25 -24.57 27.30
C PHE A 136 19.04 -25.83 26.94
N GLY A 137 19.10 -26.83 27.82
CA GLY A 137 19.78 -28.10 27.59
C GLY A 137 18.82 -29.21 27.16
N ALA A 138 19.33 -30.21 26.45
CA ALA A 138 18.61 -31.44 26.12
C ALA A 138 19.57 -32.61 25.90
N SER A 139 19.04 -33.84 25.88
CA SER A 139 19.81 -35.04 25.55
C SER A 139 19.84 -35.35 24.06
N ARG A 140 18.83 -34.91 23.30
CA ARG A 140 18.75 -35.04 21.84
C ARG A 140 19.22 -33.74 21.17
N PRO A 141 20.02 -33.78 20.10
CA PRO A 141 20.42 -32.56 19.38
C PRO A 141 19.20 -31.89 18.72
N ALA A 142 19.32 -30.59 18.42
CA ALA A 142 18.34 -29.91 17.57
C ALA A 142 18.31 -30.58 16.19
N LEU A 143 17.13 -30.63 15.58
CA LEU A 143 16.95 -31.10 14.22
C LEU A 143 17.54 -30.06 13.25
N PRO A 144 18.02 -30.50 12.07
CA PRO A 144 18.41 -29.57 11.00
C PRO A 144 17.26 -28.64 10.63
N ASP A 145 17.55 -27.37 10.33
CA ASP A 145 16.56 -26.35 9.94
C ASP A 145 15.94 -26.55 8.53
N GLY A 146 16.36 -27.62 7.85
CA GLY A 146 15.92 -27.98 6.51
C GLY A 146 16.49 -27.07 5.41
N SER A 147 17.49 -26.25 5.70
CA SER A 147 18.21 -25.46 4.68
C SER A 147 19.06 -26.31 3.75
N VAL A 148 19.53 -27.44 4.26
CA VAL A 148 20.22 -28.49 3.52
C VAL A 148 19.47 -29.78 3.79
N ASP A 149 18.84 -30.31 2.75
CA ASP A 149 18.13 -31.59 2.79
C ASP A 149 19.10 -32.74 2.48
N CYS A 150 19.86 -32.63 1.39
CA CYS A 150 20.91 -33.58 1.01
C CYS A 150 21.99 -32.92 0.14
N VAL A 151 23.19 -33.51 0.13
CA VAL A 151 24.34 -32.97 -0.64
C VAL A 151 24.52 -33.80 -1.92
N ILE A 152 24.21 -33.19 -3.06
CA ILE A 152 24.39 -33.78 -4.38
C ILE A 152 25.40 -32.94 -5.16
N GLY A 153 26.60 -33.48 -5.35
CA GLY A 153 27.64 -32.83 -6.15
C GLY A 153 27.55 -33.20 -7.63
N VAL A 154 28.16 -32.39 -8.49
CA VAL A 154 28.12 -32.59 -9.96
C VAL A 154 29.08 -33.67 -10.48
N LYS A 155 29.85 -34.31 -9.60
CA LYS A 155 30.83 -35.33 -10.00
C LYS A 155 30.14 -36.50 -10.71
N GLY A 156 30.66 -36.88 -11.88
CA GLY A 156 30.09 -37.98 -12.68
C GLY A 156 29.05 -37.52 -13.70
N LEU A 157 28.63 -36.25 -13.69
CA LEU A 157 27.95 -35.65 -14.84
C LEU A 157 28.99 -35.32 -15.92
N LYS A 158 28.70 -35.70 -17.17
CA LYS A 158 29.48 -35.24 -18.32
C LYS A 158 28.91 -33.90 -18.75
N ILE A 159 29.70 -32.85 -18.60
CA ILE A 159 29.34 -31.48 -18.97
C ILE A 159 30.24 -31.11 -20.15
N SER A 160 29.64 -30.81 -21.28
CA SER A 160 30.32 -30.34 -22.48
C SER A 160 29.90 -28.91 -22.77
N GLU A 161 30.86 -27.99 -22.81
CA GLU A 161 30.58 -26.58 -23.09
C GLU A 161 30.40 -26.33 -24.59
N ASP A 162 29.44 -25.48 -24.93
CA ASP A 162 29.23 -24.95 -26.28
C ASP A 162 30.34 -23.94 -26.64
N GLN A 163 30.73 -23.86 -27.91
CA GLN A 163 31.80 -22.99 -28.36
C GLN A 163 31.25 -21.59 -28.73
N LYS A 164 31.66 -20.55 -28.01
CA LYS A 164 31.40 -19.15 -28.39
C LYS A 164 32.17 -18.78 -29.66
N LEU A 165 31.49 -18.20 -30.62
CA LEU A 165 32.05 -17.71 -31.89
C LEU A 165 32.47 -16.24 -31.75
N ARG A 166 33.52 -15.85 -32.49
CA ARG A 166 34.07 -14.49 -32.44
C ARG A 166 33.50 -13.64 -33.57
N ILE A 167 32.80 -12.57 -33.20
CA ILE A 167 32.29 -11.55 -34.14
C ILE A 167 33.44 -10.63 -34.57
N SER A 168 33.50 -10.29 -35.86
CA SER A 168 34.40 -9.27 -36.40
C SER A 168 33.72 -7.90 -36.43
N GLN A 169 34.42 -6.88 -35.95
CA GLN A 169 33.96 -5.50 -36.10
C GLN A 169 33.98 -5.07 -37.57
N ALA A 170 34.95 -5.55 -38.35
CA ALA A 170 34.98 -5.28 -39.78
C ALA A 170 33.86 -6.09 -40.45
N GLY A 171 32.92 -5.42 -41.12
CA GLY A 171 31.79 -6.07 -41.82
C GLY A 171 30.48 -6.04 -41.04
N SER A 172 30.52 -5.95 -39.70
CA SER A 172 29.31 -5.76 -38.88
C SER A 172 28.76 -4.34 -39.03
N PHE A 173 27.44 -4.17 -39.13
CA PHE A 173 26.80 -2.85 -39.23
C PHE A 173 25.37 -2.84 -38.69
N ALA A 174 24.88 -1.66 -38.28
CA ALA A 174 23.49 -1.41 -37.93
C ALA A 174 22.88 -0.37 -38.88
N SER A 175 21.61 -0.55 -39.30
CA SER A 175 20.92 0.39 -40.19
C SER A 175 20.57 1.74 -39.54
N SER A 176 20.47 1.76 -38.21
CA SER A 176 20.27 2.95 -37.36
C SER A 176 21.18 2.84 -36.15
N TYR A 177 21.73 3.94 -35.67
CA TYR A 177 22.51 3.94 -34.43
C TYR A 177 22.54 5.33 -33.81
N GLN A 178 22.70 5.37 -32.49
CA GLN A 178 23.04 6.57 -31.76
C GLN A 178 24.57 6.77 -31.78
N PRO A 179 25.08 7.96 -32.14
CA PRO A 179 26.51 8.25 -32.04
C PRO A 179 27.09 7.95 -30.65
N GLY A 180 28.05 7.03 -30.59
CA GLY A 180 28.68 6.55 -29.34
C GLY A 180 28.15 5.20 -28.85
N GLU A 181 27.01 4.75 -29.36
CA GLU A 181 26.34 3.47 -29.05
C GLU A 181 26.16 2.66 -30.35
N ASN A 182 27.23 2.56 -31.13
CA ASN A 182 27.27 1.87 -32.42
C ASN A 182 27.24 0.34 -32.25
N ILE A 183 27.17 -0.42 -33.35
CA ILE A 183 27.00 -1.89 -33.29
C ILE A 183 28.13 -2.63 -32.57
N GLU A 184 29.37 -2.13 -32.62
CA GLU A 184 30.51 -2.75 -31.92
C GLU A 184 30.33 -2.81 -30.40
N LYS A 185 29.44 -1.98 -29.85
CA LYS A 185 29.07 -2.01 -28.43
C LYS A 185 28.19 -3.20 -28.05
N SER A 186 27.67 -3.94 -29.03
CA SER A 186 26.91 -5.16 -28.80
C SER A 186 27.76 -6.43 -28.88
N PHE A 187 29.09 -6.33 -28.98
CA PHE A 187 29.97 -7.50 -28.93
C PHE A 187 31.37 -7.13 -28.42
N ASP A 188 31.44 -6.15 -27.51
CA ASP A 188 32.71 -5.72 -26.90
C ASP A 188 33.02 -6.46 -25.58
N GLY A 189 32.16 -7.39 -25.17
CA GLY A 189 32.32 -8.21 -23.97
C GLY A 189 32.00 -7.46 -22.68
N ASN A 190 31.36 -6.29 -22.76
CA ASN A 190 31.02 -5.46 -21.61
C ASN A 190 29.51 -5.19 -21.55
N LEU A 191 28.82 -5.86 -20.63
CA LEU A 191 27.38 -5.72 -20.42
C LEU A 191 26.93 -4.32 -19.94
N ASN A 192 27.86 -3.43 -19.58
CA ASN A 192 27.57 -2.04 -19.18
C ASN A 192 27.68 -1.06 -20.36
N THR A 193 28.10 -1.52 -21.53
CA THR A 193 27.99 -0.81 -22.80
C THR A 193 26.88 -1.42 -23.64
N LEU A 194 26.35 -0.66 -24.61
CA LEU A 194 25.28 -1.15 -25.47
C LEU A 194 25.29 -0.47 -26.84
N TYR A 195 24.82 -1.21 -27.83
CA TYR A 195 24.29 -0.66 -29.06
C TYR A 195 22.92 -0.04 -28.79
N HIS A 196 22.65 1.14 -29.36
CA HIS A 196 21.33 1.78 -29.35
C HIS A 196 20.99 2.34 -30.73
N SER A 197 19.74 2.17 -31.16
CA SER A 197 19.18 2.87 -32.32
C SER A 197 19.11 4.39 -32.08
N ASN A 198 19.01 5.22 -33.12
CA ASN A 198 19.05 6.68 -32.99
C ASN A 198 17.95 7.24 -32.06
N TRP A 199 18.32 8.05 -31.05
CA TRP A 199 17.39 8.63 -30.06
C TRP A 199 16.28 9.51 -30.66
N ASN A 200 16.49 10.10 -31.83
CA ASN A 200 15.54 11.04 -32.45
C ASN A 200 14.52 10.37 -33.39
N ASN A 201 14.61 9.06 -33.60
CA ASN A 201 13.81 8.34 -34.60
C ASN A 201 13.03 7.18 -33.97
N ALA A 202 12.49 7.37 -32.75
CA ALA A 202 11.60 6.40 -32.11
C ALA A 202 10.48 6.00 -33.08
N TYR A 203 10.23 4.70 -33.22
CA TYR A 203 9.28 4.07 -34.15
C TYR A 203 9.58 4.25 -35.65
N SER A 204 10.13 5.40 -36.08
CA SER A 204 10.41 5.69 -37.49
C SER A 204 11.70 5.03 -38.00
N ALA A 205 12.58 4.57 -37.11
CA ALA A 205 13.76 3.78 -37.45
C ALA A 205 13.50 2.27 -37.62
N LEU A 206 12.30 1.78 -37.26
CA LEU A 206 11.94 0.37 -37.39
C LEU A 206 11.51 0.03 -38.85
N PRO A 207 11.86 -1.15 -39.38
CA PRO A 207 12.69 -2.15 -38.74
C PRO A 207 14.17 -1.76 -38.72
N VAL A 208 14.87 -2.10 -37.63
CA VAL A 208 16.32 -1.92 -37.52
C VAL A 208 17.02 -3.21 -37.92
N GLU A 209 17.99 -3.13 -38.82
CA GLU A 209 18.81 -4.27 -39.25
C GLU A 209 20.14 -4.25 -38.50
N LEU A 210 20.48 -5.37 -37.85
CA LEU A 210 21.77 -5.62 -37.21
C LEU A 210 22.45 -6.78 -37.94
N ASN A 211 23.60 -6.51 -38.56
CA ASN A 211 24.44 -7.54 -39.17
C ASN A 211 25.65 -7.80 -38.27
N TYR A 212 25.85 -9.08 -37.96
CA TYR A 212 27.03 -9.61 -37.27
C TYR A 212 27.85 -10.47 -38.23
N HIS A 213 29.09 -10.06 -38.47
CA HIS A 213 30.04 -10.74 -39.37
C HIS A 213 31.05 -11.61 -38.60
N PHE A 214 31.47 -12.72 -39.19
CA PHE A 214 32.54 -13.61 -38.73
C PHE A 214 33.71 -13.60 -39.73
N GLU A 215 34.95 -13.60 -39.24
CA GLU A 215 36.17 -13.58 -40.10
C GLU A 215 36.28 -14.78 -41.07
N GLN A 216 35.59 -15.87 -40.75
CA GLN A 216 35.48 -17.06 -41.57
C GLN A 216 34.07 -17.62 -41.48
N SER A 217 33.73 -18.52 -42.39
CA SER A 217 32.46 -19.24 -42.32
C SER A 217 32.43 -20.12 -41.08
N GLU A 218 31.51 -19.83 -40.15
CA GLU A 218 31.35 -20.54 -38.88
C GLU A 218 30.09 -21.42 -38.87
N LYS A 219 30.12 -22.48 -38.07
CA LYS A 219 28.91 -23.27 -37.75
C LYS A 219 28.19 -22.62 -36.60
N VAL A 220 26.93 -22.25 -36.80
CA VAL A 220 26.12 -21.57 -35.78
C VAL A 220 24.86 -22.35 -35.49
N ASP A 221 24.61 -22.60 -34.22
CA ASP A 221 23.45 -23.37 -33.73
C ASP A 221 22.44 -22.50 -32.98
N TYR A 222 22.91 -21.41 -32.37
CA TYR A 222 22.05 -20.48 -31.64
C TYR A 222 22.76 -19.14 -31.42
N LEU A 223 21.96 -18.14 -31.05
CA LEU A 223 22.43 -16.85 -30.54
C LEU A 223 21.99 -16.63 -29.09
N VAL A 224 22.67 -15.70 -28.41
CA VAL A 224 22.27 -15.18 -27.11
C VAL A 224 22.23 -13.65 -27.18
N TYR A 225 21.04 -13.09 -26.95
CA TYR A 225 20.80 -11.67 -26.83
C TYR A 225 20.89 -11.24 -25.37
N TYR A 226 21.69 -10.22 -25.07
CA TYR A 226 21.74 -9.58 -23.77
C TYR A 226 21.16 -8.17 -23.89
N PRO A 227 20.00 -7.90 -23.26
CA PRO A 227 19.43 -6.56 -23.23
C PRO A 227 20.26 -5.62 -22.35
N ARG A 228 20.01 -4.31 -22.52
CA ARG A 228 20.53 -3.25 -21.63
C ARG A 228 20.23 -3.55 -20.16
N LYS A 229 21.15 -3.19 -19.26
CA LYS A 229 21.04 -3.49 -17.83
C LYS A 229 20.26 -2.44 -17.02
N GLU A 230 20.19 -1.20 -17.50
CA GLU A 230 19.42 -0.12 -16.88
C GLU A 230 18.39 0.45 -17.85
N GLY A 231 17.14 0.63 -17.40
CA GLY A 231 16.03 1.04 -18.24
C GLY A 231 15.48 -0.09 -19.13
N TYR A 232 14.42 0.18 -19.87
CA TYR A 232 13.72 -0.83 -20.70
C TYR A 232 13.58 -0.44 -22.17
N ASN A 233 13.87 0.83 -22.50
CA ASN A 233 13.82 1.33 -23.86
C ASN A 233 14.76 0.53 -24.78
N GLY A 234 14.19 -0.01 -25.86
CA GLY A 234 14.94 -0.74 -26.87
C GLY A 234 15.06 -2.25 -26.63
N PHE A 235 14.34 -2.84 -25.66
CA PHE A 235 14.24 -4.30 -25.59
C PHE A 235 13.62 -4.84 -26.89
N PHE A 236 14.17 -5.93 -27.42
CA PHE A 236 13.68 -6.50 -28.67
C PHE A 236 12.26 -7.08 -28.49
N GLY A 237 11.46 -7.01 -29.55
CA GLY A 237 10.19 -7.74 -29.70
C GLY A 237 10.23 -8.63 -30.94
N LEU A 238 9.26 -8.47 -31.83
CA LEU A 238 9.15 -9.23 -33.07
C LEU A 238 10.37 -8.98 -33.95
N SER A 239 11.06 -10.05 -34.32
CA SER A 239 12.28 -10.02 -35.11
C SER A 239 12.32 -11.15 -36.14
N SER A 240 12.99 -10.93 -37.26
CA SER A 240 13.31 -11.97 -38.25
C SER A 240 14.82 -12.17 -38.32
N ILE A 241 15.27 -13.42 -38.30
CA ILE A 241 16.68 -13.80 -38.34
C ILE A 241 17.00 -14.40 -39.72
N TYR A 242 18.10 -13.96 -40.32
CA TYR A 242 18.60 -14.39 -41.62
C TYR A 242 20.08 -14.77 -41.51
N TYR A 243 20.56 -15.60 -42.43
CA TYR A 243 21.98 -15.90 -42.61
C TYR A 243 22.41 -15.70 -44.05
N LEU A 244 23.69 -15.41 -44.29
CA LEU A 244 24.23 -15.30 -45.64
C LEU A 244 24.50 -16.69 -46.22
N ASP A 245 23.84 -17.03 -47.34
CA ASP A 245 24.27 -18.13 -48.19
C ASP A 245 25.45 -17.64 -49.03
N GLU A 246 26.66 -18.07 -48.69
CA GLU A 246 27.90 -17.67 -49.37
C GLU A 246 27.97 -18.16 -50.83
N VAL A 247 27.21 -19.20 -51.20
CA VAL A 247 27.17 -19.73 -52.57
C VAL A 247 26.32 -18.85 -53.46
N GLN A 248 25.16 -18.42 -52.95
CA GLN A 248 24.20 -17.58 -53.68
C GLN A 248 24.47 -16.08 -53.50
N ASN A 249 25.24 -15.73 -52.46
CA ASN A 249 25.49 -14.37 -52.01
C ASN A 249 24.19 -13.60 -51.69
N GLU A 250 23.26 -14.27 -51.01
CA GLU A 250 21.96 -13.74 -50.61
C GLU A 250 21.66 -14.08 -49.14
N TYR A 251 20.92 -13.20 -48.45
CA TYR A 251 20.43 -13.51 -47.10
C TYR A 251 19.19 -14.39 -47.15
N ILE A 252 19.31 -15.60 -46.61
CA ILE A 252 18.23 -16.57 -46.52
C ILE A 252 17.56 -16.45 -45.15
N TYR A 253 16.22 -16.44 -45.16
CA TYR A 253 15.40 -16.45 -43.95
C TYR A 253 15.66 -17.72 -43.14
N LEU A 254 15.90 -17.56 -41.85
CA LEU A 254 16.08 -18.67 -40.91
C LEU A 254 14.81 -18.91 -40.09
N MET A 255 14.33 -17.87 -39.41
CA MET A 255 13.16 -17.93 -38.53
C MET A 255 12.70 -16.53 -38.11
N ASP A 256 11.46 -16.46 -37.64
CA ASP A 256 10.98 -15.35 -36.81
C ASP A 256 11.11 -15.69 -35.33
N TYR A 257 11.30 -14.68 -34.50
CA TYR A 257 11.37 -14.81 -33.05
C TYR A 257 10.80 -13.56 -32.38
N ASP A 258 9.98 -13.74 -31.35
CA ASP A 258 9.51 -12.65 -30.49
C ASP A 258 10.27 -12.67 -29.17
N PHE A 259 11.06 -11.61 -28.93
CA PHE A 259 11.78 -11.43 -27.66
C PHE A 259 10.87 -10.88 -26.54
N GLY A 260 9.64 -10.46 -26.85
CA GLY A 260 8.59 -10.16 -25.87
C GLY A 260 8.85 -8.96 -24.95
N PHE A 261 9.82 -8.10 -25.25
CA PHE A 261 10.20 -6.93 -24.45
C PHE A 261 10.51 -7.22 -22.97
N ASN A 262 10.94 -8.47 -22.69
CA ASN A 262 11.02 -8.97 -21.31
C ASN A 262 12.26 -8.47 -20.54
N GLY A 263 13.29 -7.95 -21.24
CA GLY A 263 14.52 -7.46 -20.61
C GLY A 263 15.40 -8.55 -20.02
N LEU A 264 15.23 -9.81 -20.43
CA LEU A 264 16.01 -10.95 -19.98
C LEU A 264 17.00 -11.42 -21.07
N ASP A 265 18.15 -11.91 -20.63
CA ASP A 265 19.11 -12.60 -21.49
C ASP A 265 18.40 -13.76 -22.21
N THR A 266 18.41 -13.79 -23.54
CA THR A 266 17.58 -14.72 -24.33
C THR A 266 18.41 -15.53 -25.31
N ARG A 267 18.32 -16.86 -25.22
CA ARG A 267 18.89 -17.82 -26.17
C ARG A 267 17.86 -18.16 -27.24
N VAL A 268 18.21 -17.93 -28.50
CA VAL A 268 17.40 -18.33 -29.65
C VAL A 268 18.06 -19.50 -30.35
N ASN A 269 17.48 -20.70 -30.19
CA ASN A 269 17.92 -21.90 -30.89
C ASN A 269 17.52 -21.83 -32.36
N PHE A 270 18.45 -22.09 -33.27
CA PHE A 270 18.15 -22.17 -34.68
C PHE A 270 17.47 -23.51 -35.01
N PRO A 271 16.59 -23.54 -36.04
CA PRO A 271 15.91 -24.77 -36.45
C PRO A 271 16.87 -25.86 -36.95
N SER A 272 18.05 -25.47 -37.41
CA SER A 272 19.16 -26.35 -37.80
C SER A 272 20.48 -25.60 -37.70
N THR A 273 21.59 -26.33 -37.53
CA THR A 273 22.93 -25.75 -37.64
C THR A 273 23.11 -25.11 -39.02
N ILE A 274 23.50 -23.85 -39.05
CA ILE A 274 23.83 -23.12 -40.28
C ILE A 274 25.34 -22.95 -40.41
N GLN A 275 25.81 -22.79 -41.65
CA GLN A 275 27.21 -22.48 -41.97
C GLN A 275 27.20 -21.13 -42.69
N THR A 276 27.76 -20.09 -42.07
CA THR A 276 27.65 -18.71 -42.58
C THR A 276 28.80 -17.81 -42.10
N GLN A 277 29.09 -16.76 -42.87
CA GLN A 277 29.92 -15.63 -42.44
C GLN A 277 29.12 -14.49 -41.81
N ASP A 278 27.81 -14.40 -42.06
CA ASP A 278 26.97 -13.33 -41.54
C ASP A 278 25.68 -13.86 -40.93
N ILE A 279 25.24 -13.20 -39.85
CA ILE A 279 23.87 -13.31 -39.35
C ILE A 279 23.26 -11.92 -39.32
N LYS A 280 22.08 -11.78 -39.93
CA LYS A 280 21.32 -10.53 -39.94
C LYS A 280 20.04 -10.69 -39.12
N ILE A 281 19.86 -9.81 -38.16
CA ILE A 281 18.66 -9.72 -37.32
C ILE A 281 17.92 -8.45 -37.72
N VAL A 282 16.66 -8.61 -38.13
CA VAL A 282 15.76 -7.52 -38.50
C VAL A 282 14.74 -7.37 -37.39
N VAL A 283 14.89 -6.33 -36.56
CA VAL A 283 14.02 -6.06 -35.41
C VAL A 283 12.85 -5.19 -35.87
N HIS A 284 11.65 -5.75 -35.90
CA HIS A 284 10.42 -5.09 -36.37
C HIS A 284 9.73 -4.29 -35.29
N SER A 285 9.81 -4.74 -34.04
CA SER A 285 9.33 -4.00 -32.89
C SER A 285 10.36 -4.01 -31.77
N GLY A 286 10.49 -2.88 -31.08
CA GLY A 286 11.28 -2.77 -29.88
C GLY A 286 10.65 -1.79 -28.91
N GLU A 287 10.89 -2.02 -27.63
CA GLU A 287 10.23 -1.31 -26.52
C GLU A 287 10.45 0.21 -26.64
N GLN A 288 9.39 1.00 -26.47
CA GLN A 288 9.35 2.44 -26.73
C GLN A 288 9.72 2.88 -28.17
N GLY A 289 9.72 1.95 -29.13
CA GLY A 289 10.02 2.23 -30.53
C GLY A 289 11.50 2.26 -30.88
N PHE A 290 12.37 1.74 -30.00
CA PHE A 290 13.81 1.70 -30.18
C PHE A 290 14.35 0.27 -30.22
N VAL A 291 15.63 0.10 -30.52
CA VAL A 291 16.34 -1.17 -30.51
C VAL A 291 17.67 -1.01 -29.78
N SER A 292 17.92 -1.85 -28.78
CA SER A 292 19.11 -1.80 -27.93
C SER A 292 19.65 -3.20 -27.63
N CYS A 293 20.97 -3.34 -27.57
CA CYS A 293 21.64 -4.61 -27.34
C CYS A 293 22.93 -4.38 -26.55
N ALA A 294 23.00 -4.85 -25.31
CA ALA A 294 24.22 -4.76 -24.50
C ALA A 294 25.30 -5.72 -25.03
N GLU A 295 24.90 -6.94 -25.38
CA GLU A 295 25.80 -7.93 -25.98
C GLU A 295 24.98 -8.90 -26.84
N MET A 296 25.57 -9.37 -27.93
CA MET A 296 25.07 -10.39 -28.83
C MET A 296 26.16 -11.43 -29.00
N GLU A 297 25.83 -12.69 -28.76
CA GLU A 297 26.76 -13.80 -28.86
C GLU A 297 26.21 -14.89 -29.77
N PHE A 298 27.09 -15.61 -30.46
CA PHE A 298 26.74 -16.73 -31.32
C PHE A 298 27.55 -17.95 -30.91
N TYR A 299 26.95 -19.13 -31.03
CA TYR A 299 27.55 -20.36 -30.51
C TYR A 299 27.36 -21.55 -31.44
N GLN A 300 28.36 -22.43 -31.42
CA GLN A 300 28.28 -23.78 -31.95
C GLN A 300 28.02 -24.76 -30.80
N LYS A 301 26.98 -25.59 -30.92
CA LYS A 301 26.66 -26.63 -29.94
C LYS A 301 27.73 -27.71 -29.91
N ASN A 302 28.09 -28.15 -28.72
CA ASN A 302 28.90 -29.33 -28.55
C ASN A 302 28.01 -30.58 -28.63
N THR A 303 28.20 -31.38 -29.68
CA THR A 303 27.36 -32.56 -29.96
C THR A 303 27.89 -33.84 -29.32
N ASP A 304 29.08 -33.81 -28.70
CA ASP A 304 29.72 -34.96 -28.08
C ASP A 304 29.53 -34.94 -26.56
N THR A 305 28.27 -35.01 -26.10
CA THR A 305 27.93 -34.99 -24.66
C THR A 305 28.26 -36.34 -23.98
N GLY A 306 28.31 -37.42 -24.77
CA GLY A 306 28.56 -38.78 -24.29
C GLY A 306 27.53 -39.29 -23.26
N GLN A 307 26.34 -38.69 -23.18
CA GLN A 307 25.24 -39.09 -22.28
C GLN A 307 24.06 -39.66 -23.08
N GLU A 308 23.50 -40.77 -22.60
CA GLU A 308 22.20 -41.29 -23.03
C GLU A 308 21.09 -40.25 -22.72
N PRO A 309 19.97 -40.20 -23.46
CA PRO A 309 18.89 -39.23 -23.22
C PRO A 309 18.20 -39.35 -21.85
N PHE A 310 18.13 -40.55 -21.28
CA PHE A 310 17.55 -40.83 -19.96
C PHE A 310 18.32 -41.98 -19.26
N PRO A 311 19.54 -41.74 -18.76
CA PRO A 311 20.31 -42.76 -18.06
C PRO A 311 19.58 -43.19 -16.79
N TYR A 312 19.72 -44.48 -16.44
CA TYR A 312 19.11 -45.09 -15.25
C TYR A 312 17.57 -45.08 -15.23
N SER A 313 16.95 -45.30 -16.39
CA SER A 313 15.48 -45.40 -16.55
C SER A 313 14.85 -46.59 -15.81
N ASP A 314 15.64 -47.56 -15.37
CA ASP A 314 15.26 -48.64 -14.47
C ASP A 314 15.21 -48.21 -12.99
N ILE A 315 15.91 -47.13 -12.63
CA ILE A 315 15.97 -46.59 -11.27
C ILE A 315 14.99 -45.43 -11.07
N PHE A 316 14.91 -44.51 -12.02
CA PHE A 316 14.06 -43.33 -11.92
C PHE A 316 12.73 -43.52 -12.67
N THR A 317 11.68 -42.83 -12.22
CA THR A 317 10.34 -42.92 -12.83
C THR A 317 10.23 -42.09 -14.11
N SER A 318 10.99 -41.00 -14.23
CA SER A 318 10.96 -40.10 -15.38
C SER A 318 12.30 -39.34 -15.56
N PRO A 319 12.51 -38.69 -16.73
CA PRO A 319 13.65 -37.81 -16.97
C PRO A 319 13.74 -36.56 -16.08
N LEU A 320 12.79 -36.32 -15.17
CA LEU A 320 12.91 -35.28 -14.15
C LEU A 320 13.81 -35.67 -12.99
N TYR A 321 14.05 -36.96 -12.78
CA TYR A 321 14.87 -37.48 -11.68
C TYR A 321 14.41 -37.03 -10.29
N ASP A 322 13.10 -36.90 -10.08
CA ASP A 322 12.51 -36.44 -8.82
C ASP A 322 11.85 -37.58 -8.01
N GLU A 323 11.88 -38.81 -8.52
CA GLU A 323 11.38 -40.01 -7.86
C GLU A 323 12.09 -41.28 -8.35
N VAL A 324 12.33 -42.21 -7.43
CA VAL A 324 12.82 -43.57 -7.75
C VAL A 324 11.65 -44.52 -7.93
N GLN A 325 11.80 -45.54 -8.77
CA GLN A 325 10.74 -46.53 -8.94
C GLN A 325 10.46 -47.28 -7.63
N SER A 326 9.20 -47.63 -7.40
CA SER A 326 8.72 -48.24 -6.14
C SER A 326 9.39 -49.57 -5.78
N HIS A 327 10.02 -50.25 -6.75
CA HIS A 327 10.72 -51.51 -6.56
C HIS A 327 12.22 -51.36 -6.27
N VAL A 328 12.78 -50.15 -6.42
CA VAL A 328 14.21 -49.88 -6.26
C VAL A 328 14.62 -50.01 -4.79
N THR A 329 15.75 -50.69 -4.57
CA THR A 329 16.33 -50.86 -3.25
C THR A 329 17.71 -50.22 -3.15
N THR A 330 18.23 -50.09 -1.92
CA THR A 330 19.62 -49.66 -1.68
C THR A 330 20.62 -50.53 -2.43
N LEU A 331 20.34 -51.83 -2.61
CA LEU A 331 21.22 -52.74 -3.36
C LEU A 331 21.27 -52.44 -4.86
N ASP A 332 20.21 -51.86 -5.42
CA ASP A 332 20.17 -51.47 -6.83
C ASP A 332 20.96 -50.16 -7.04
N ILE A 333 20.80 -49.20 -6.12
CA ILE A 333 21.53 -47.93 -6.14
C ILE A 333 23.04 -48.14 -5.99
N VAL A 334 23.50 -49.05 -5.14
CA VAL A 334 24.94 -49.35 -4.96
C VAL A 334 25.60 -49.89 -6.24
N LYS A 335 24.83 -50.47 -7.17
CA LYS A 335 25.34 -50.94 -8.48
C LYS A 335 25.50 -49.82 -9.51
N MET A 336 24.90 -48.65 -9.29
CA MET A 336 25.04 -47.50 -10.18
C MET A 336 26.48 -46.98 -10.19
N GLU A 337 26.87 -46.26 -11.24
CA GLU A 337 28.17 -45.59 -11.25
C GLU A 337 28.24 -44.54 -10.14
N PRO A 338 29.34 -44.49 -9.35
CA PRO A 338 29.48 -43.52 -8.28
C PRO A 338 29.48 -42.07 -8.79
N GLY A 339 28.63 -41.23 -8.21
CA GLY A 339 28.55 -39.82 -8.57
C GLY A 339 27.15 -39.23 -8.40
N PHE A 340 26.80 -38.29 -9.28
CA PHE A 340 25.57 -37.51 -9.25
C PHE A 340 24.29 -38.36 -9.15
N TYR A 341 24.04 -39.24 -10.14
CA TYR A 341 22.79 -40.01 -10.20
C TYR A 341 22.64 -40.99 -9.04
N GLN A 342 23.72 -41.66 -8.63
CA GLN A 342 23.70 -42.55 -7.46
C GLN A 342 23.35 -41.77 -6.18
N SER A 343 23.94 -40.59 -5.99
CA SER A 343 23.68 -39.75 -4.82
C SER A 343 22.24 -39.27 -4.80
N LEU A 344 21.72 -38.80 -5.94
CA LEU A 344 20.33 -38.36 -6.08
C LEU A 344 19.34 -39.51 -5.79
N ALA A 345 19.55 -40.68 -6.39
CA ALA A 345 18.72 -41.87 -6.12
C ALA A 345 18.73 -42.24 -4.63
N GLN A 346 19.90 -42.19 -3.99
CA GLN A 346 20.05 -42.50 -2.57
C GLN A 346 19.27 -41.52 -1.69
N CYS A 347 19.30 -40.22 -2.01
CA CYS A 347 18.59 -39.19 -1.26
C CYS A 347 17.07 -39.33 -1.40
N LEU A 348 16.60 -39.62 -2.61
CA LEU A 348 15.19 -39.88 -2.88
C LEU A 348 14.70 -41.14 -2.14
N LEU A 349 15.47 -42.24 -2.17
CA LEU A 349 15.10 -43.48 -1.48
C LEU A 349 15.04 -43.30 0.04
N LEU A 350 15.94 -42.49 0.62
CA LEU A 350 15.97 -42.22 2.07
C LEU A 350 14.96 -41.14 2.52
N GLY A 351 14.32 -40.46 1.58
CA GLY A 351 13.41 -39.34 1.88
C GLY A 351 14.13 -38.09 2.41
N SER A 352 15.44 -37.96 2.19
CA SER A 352 16.23 -36.78 2.58
C SER A 352 16.25 -35.69 1.50
N TYR A 353 15.57 -35.90 0.38
CA TYR A 353 15.41 -34.92 -0.71
C TYR A 353 14.05 -34.23 -0.56
N ASP A 354 14.02 -32.92 -0.33
CA ASP A 354 12.79 -32.15 -0.14
C ASP A 354 12.09 -31.89 -1.48
N ARG A 355 11.39 -32.93 -1.94
CA ARG A 355 10.65 -32.91 -3.22
C ARG A 355 9.66 -31.74 -3.30
N ASN A 356 9.07 -31.33 -2.18
CA ASN A 356 8.04 -30.28 -2.17
C ASN A 356 8.60 -28.90 -2.53
N ILE A 357 9.90 -28.69 -2.33
CA ILE A 357 10.59 -27.45 -2.72
C ILE A 357 11.35 -27.67 -4.03
N ARG A 358 12.03 -28.82 -4.19
CA ARG A 358 12.94 -29.06 -5.31
C ARG A 358 12.22 -29.36 -6.62
N SER A 359 11.13 -30.13 -6.61
CA SER A 359 10.38 -30.54 -7.81
C SER A 359 8.95 -30.02 -7.75
N ARG A 360 8.65 -29.00 -8.55
CA ARG A 360 7.35 -28.31 -8.52
C ARG A 360 6.83 -27.99 -9.90
N ASP A 361 5.51 -27.87 -9.98
CA ASP A 361 4.81 -27.33 -11.14
C ASP A 361 4.76 -25.80 -11.05
N TYR A 362 5.03 -25.15 -12.17
CA TYR A 362 5.03 -23.70 -12.32
C TYR A 362 4.09 -23.30 -13.45
N GLN A 363 3.25 -22.30 -13.20
CA GLN A 363 2.27 -21.80 -14.16
C GLN A 363 2.79 -20.57 -14.90
N ALA A 364 2.25 -20.33 -16.10
CA ALA A 364 2.50 -19.09 -16.81
C ALA A 364 1.69 -17.93 -16.21
N TYR A 365 2.29 -16.74 -16.22
CA TYR A 365 1.62 -15.47 -15.90
C TYR A 365 1.51 -14.59 -17.15
N GLU A 366 0.63 -13.59 -17.13
CA GLU A 366 0.50 -12.66 -18.26
C GLU A 366 1.78 -11.84 -18.41
N SER A 367 2.29 -11.69 -19.63
CA SER A 367 3.48 -10.88 -19.92
C SER A 367 3.34 -9.47 -19.35
N LEU A 368 4.39 -8.97 -18.69
CA LEU A 368 4.33 -7.71 -17.92
C LEU A 368 3.98 -6.49 -18.77
N SER A 369 4.52 -6.40 -19.99
CA SER A 369 4.21 -5.33 -20.95
C SER A 369 2.76 -5.42 -21.39
N THR A 370 2.31 -6.60 -21.84
CA THR A 370 0.92 -6.86 -22.23
C THR A 370 -0.06 -6.49 -21.12
N LEU A 371 0.21 -6.91 -19.89
CA LEU A 371 -0.66 -6.60 -18.75
C LEU A 371 -0.65 -5.09 -18.42
N ALA A 372 0.52 -4.46 -18.40
CA ALA A 372 0.65 -3.02 -18.15
C ALA A 372 -0.10 -2.19 -19.19
N ASP A 373 -0.01 -2.56 -20.48
CA ASP A 373 -0.72 -1.89 -21.56
C ASP A 373 -2.24 -2.11 -21.45
N LYS A 374 -2.67 -3.35 -21.21
CA LYS A 374 -4.07 -3.74 -21.01
C LYS A 374 -4.73 -2.99 -19.85
N LEU A 375 -4.01 -2.83 -18.74
CA LEU A 375 -4.53 -2.15 -17.55
C LEU A 375 -4.24 -0.65 -17.53
N LYS A 376 -3.33 -0.16 -18.39
CA LYS A 376 -2.73 1.17 -18.37
C LYS A 376 -2.04 1.52 -17.05
N THR A 377 -1.36 0.56 -16.45
CA THR A 377 -0.71 0.65 -15.12
C THR A 377 0.82 0.53 -15.23
N SER A 378 1.52 0.56 -14.10
CA SER A 378 2.90 0.07 -14.04
C SER A 378 2.95 -1.45 -14.24
N ARG A 379 4.13 -1.97 -14.57
CA ARG A 379 4.38 -3.42 -14.63
C ARG A 379 4.19 -4.02 -13.23
N TYR A 380 3.62 -5.22 -13.23
CA TYR A 380 3.39 -6.03 -12.03
C TYR A 380 4.65 -6.86 -11.70
N ASP A 381 4.51 -7.87 -10.84
CA ASP A 381 5.62 -8.67 -10.33
C ASP A 381 6.43 -9.37 -11.44
N ALA A 382 7.72 -9.08 -11.49
CA ALA A 382 8.67 -9.69 -12.41
C ALA A 382 9.38 -10.94 -11.83
N TYR A 383 9.03 -11.33 -10.60
CA TYR A 383 9.60 -12.42 -9.81
C TYR A 383 8.52 -13.42 -9.39
N GLU A 384 7.55 -13.65 -10.26
CA GLU A 384 6.55 -14.70 -10.11
C GLU A 384 7.21 -16.08 -9.91
N ASN A 385 6.46 -17.03 -9.35
CA ASN A 385 6.91 -18.40 -9.12
C ASN A 385 8.23 -18.50 -8.29
N PRO A 386 8.24 -18.04 -7.02
CA PRO A 386 9.41 -18.22 -6.16
C PRO A 386 9.73 -19.70 -5.97
N THR A 387 10.98 -20.07 -6.18
CA THR A 387 11.47 -21.46 -6.00
C THR A 387 11.69 -21.78 -4.52
N GLY A 388 11.99 -20.76 -3.70
CA GLY A 388 12.49 -20.94 -2.35
C GLY A 388 13.93 -21.45 -2.28
N ILE A 389 14.69 -21.43 -3.38
CA ILE A 389 16.09 -21.88 -3.44
C ILE A 389 17.01 -20.67 -3.55
N LEU A 390 18.05 -20.66 -2.71
CA LEU A 390 19.14 -19.69 -2.70
C LEU A 390 20.33 -20.26 -3.46
N PHE A 391 20.92 -19.40 -4.30
CA PHE A 391 22.09 -19.69 -5.10
C PHE A 391 23.27 -18.82 -4.69
N SER A 392 24.47 -19.39 -4.77
CA SER A 392 25.71 -18.63 -4.59
C SER A 392 26.43 -18.45 -5.92
N ARG A 393 27.10 -17.31 -6.07
CA ARG A 393 27.94 -17.04 -7.24
C ARG A 393 29.01 -18.12 -7.39
N GLY A 394 29.17 -18.63 -8.61
CA GLY A 394 30.12 -19.68 -8.97
C GLY A 394 29.61 -21.10 -8.79
N ASP A 395 28.47 -21.31 -8.12
CA ASP A 395 27.88 -22.64 -8.00
C ASP A 395 27.46 -23.18 -9.36
N THR A 396 27.72 -24.47 -9.60
CA THR A 396 27.14 -25.20 -10.74
C THR A 396 25.82 -25.82 -10.31
N ILE A 397 24.72 -25.30 -10.85
CA ILE A 397 23.35 -25.73 -10.55
C ILE A 397 22.85 -26.67 -11.63
N ILE A 398 22.23 -27.76 -11.17
CA ILE A 398 21.60 -28.78 -12.00
C ILE A 398 20.10 -28.69 -11.83
N ALA A 399 19.39 -28.54 -12.94
CA ALA A 399 17.94 -28.60 -12.97
C ALA A 399 17.45 -29.50 -14.11
N PHE A 400 16.36 -30.22 -13.88
CA PHE A 400 15.65 -30.94 -14.93
C PHE A 400 14.29 -30.29 -15.15
N ALA A 401 13.92 -30.02 -16.39
CA ALA A 401 12.62 -29.43 -16.70
C ALA A 401 11.83 -30.30 -17.69
N GLU A 402 10.51 -30.27 -17.61
CA GLU A 402 9.62 -30.85 -18.60
C GLU A 402 8.41 -29.95 -18.85
N GLY A 403 7.77 -30.13 -20.01
CA GLY A 403 6.58 -29.37 -20.40
C GLY A 403 6.85 -27.99 -20.99
N ILE A 404 8.12 -27.57 -21.14
CA ILE A 404 8.45 -26.29 -21.78
C ILE A 404 8.02 -26.35 -23.25
N GLY A 405 7.05 -25.51 -23.60
CA GLY A 405 6.51 -25.36 -24.95
C GLY A 405 7.29 -24.35 -25.79
N ALA A 406 6.56 -23.54 -26.57
CA ALA A 406 7.16 -22.50 -27.41
C ALA A 406 7.63 -21.27 -26.63
N GLU A 407 6.91 -20.94 -25.55
CA GLU A 407 7.24 -19.80 -24.69
C GLU A 407 8.52 -20.09 -23.89
N PRO A 408 9.50 -19.17 -23.88
CA PRO A 408 10.74 -19.38 -23.15
C PRO A 408 10.50 -19.30 -21.64
N VAL A 409 11.22 -20.16 -20.92
CA VAL A 409 11.18 -20.24 -19.45
C VAL A 409 12.59 -19.99 -18.93
N TYR A 410 12.69 -19.25 -17.84
CA TYR A 410 13.99 -18.96 -17.23
C TYR A 410 13.99 -19.26 -15.74
N LEU A 411 15.11 -19.78 -15.24
CA LEU A 411 15.47 -19.59 -13.84
C LEU A 411 16.07 -18.18 -13.70
N ARG A 412 15.39 -17.28 -12.99
CA ARG A 412 15.88 -15.94 -12.66
C ARG A 412 16.41 -15.92 -11.23
N VAL A 413 17.59 -15.35 -11.02
CA VAL A 413 18.27 -15.29 -9.72
C VAL A 413 18.52 -13.83 -9.36
N LYS A 414 17.96 -13.38 -8.23
CA LYS A 414 18.04 -11.99 -7.76
C LYS A 414 18.55 -11.89 -6.32
N ASP A 415 19.60 -11.10 -6.11
CA ASP A 415 20.13 -10.79 -4.78
C ASP A 415 19.42 -9.58 -4.17
N PHE A 416 18.31 -9.82 -3.48
CA PHE A 416 17.56 -8.78 -2.78
C PHE A 416 18.24 -8.27 -1.51
N ALA A 417 19.18 -9.03 -0.94
CA ALA A 417 19.88 -8.63 0.29
C ALA A 417 20.98 -7.59 0.02
N ASN A 418 21.53 -7.56 -1.19
CA ASN A 418 22.48 -6.54 -1.63
C ASN A 418 21.76 -5.36 -2.30
N GLU A 419 21.22 -4.47 -1.47
CA GLU A 419 20.38 -3.35 -1.92
C GLU A 419 21.13 -2.32 -2.78
N GLU A 420 22.43 -2.16 -2.60
CA GLU A 420 23.24 -1.18 -3.35
C GLU A 420 23.56 -1.63 -4.78
N ASN A 421 23.85 -2.93 -4.96
CA ASN A 421 24.22 -3.47 -6.27
C ASN A 421 23.67 -4.90 -6.45
N PRO A 422 22.35 -5.05 -6.59
CA PRO A 422 21.70 -6.35 -6.58
C PRO A 422 21.93 -7.12 -7.89
N ASP A 423 22.58 -8.28 -7.81
CA ASP A 423 22.70 -9.24 -8.92
C ASP A 423 21.31 -9.60 -9.45
N ASP A 424 21.10 -9.60 -10.78
CA ASP A 424 19.86 -10.04 -11.43
C ASP A 424 20.17 -10.74 -12.75
N TYR A 425 20.08 -12.08 -12.75
CA TYR A 425 20.47 -12.89 -13.90
C TYR A 425 19.40 -13.93 -14.22
N ALA A 426 19.06 -14.06 -15.50
CA ALA A 426 18.19 -15.11 -16.01
C ALA A 426 19.01 -16.18 -16.74
N TYR A 427 18.57 -17.43 -16.62
CA TYR A 427 19.13 -18.61 -17.28
C TYR A 427 17.98 -19.34 -17.96
N GLN A 428 17.99 -19.37 -19.30
CA GLN A 428 16.93 -20.04 -20.05
C GLN A 428 16.98 -21.55 -19.84
N LEU A 429 15.84 -22.12 -19.47
CA LEU A 429 15.66 -23.55 -19.26
C LEU A 429 15.21 -24.24 -20.55
N ASN A 430 15.61 -25.49 -20.70
CA ASN A 430 15.18 -26.39 -21.78
C ASN A 430 14.64 -27.68 -21.16
N ASN A 431 13.78 -28.40 -21.88
CA ASN A 431 13.35 -29.74 -21.45
C ASN A 431 14.58 -30.66 -21.28
N GLY A 432 14.58 -31.48 -20.23
CA GLY A 432 15.70 -32.32 -19.84
C GLY A 432 16.72 -31.61 -18.96
N LEU A 433 17.99 -32.01 -19.06
CA LEU A 433 19.10 -31.54 -18.22
C LEU A 433 19.49 -30.08 -18.52
N ASN A 434 19.55 -29.26 -17.49
CA ASN A 434 20.09 -27.91 -17.49
C ASN A 434 21.27 -27.83 -16.51
N VAL A 435 22.43 -27.39 -17.00
CA VAL A 435 23.65 -27.18 -16.21
C VAL A 435 24.01 -25.71 -16.28
N MET A 436 23.96 -25.02 -15.14
CA MET A 436 24.10 -23.56 -15.09
C MET A 436 25.17 -23.17 -14.08
N VAL A 437 26.18 -22.40 -14.51
CA VAL A 437 27.13 -21.78 -13.58
C VAL A 437 26.56 -20.42 -13.16
N MET A 438 26.34 -20.24 -11.86
CA MET A 438 25.71 -19.03 -11.32
C MET A 438 26.64 -17.83 -11.44
N ARG A 439 26.23 -16.84 -12.25
CA ARG A 439 26.91 -15.55 -12.43
C ARG A 439 26.77 -14.63 -11.21
N GLY A 440 25.68 -14.78 -10.46
CA GLY A 440 25.37 -14.00 -9.26
C GLY A 440 24.77 -14.86 -8.16
N ALA A 441 24.63 -14.27 -6.98
CA ALA A 441 23.95 -14.90 -5.85
C ALA A 441 22.47 -14.47 -5.78
N GLY A 442 21.69 -15.11 -4.91
CA GLY A 442 20.34 -14.66 -4.58
C GLY A 442 19.27 -15.74 -4.68
N LEU A 443 18.02 -15.31 -4.57
CA LEU A 443 16.85 -16.20 -4.60
C LEU A 443 16.43 -16.51 -6.04
N GLY A 444 15.98 -17.74 -6.26
CA GLY A 444 15.51 -18.22 -7.56
C GLY A 444 14.01 -18.07 -7.79
N TYR A 445 13.66 -17.73 -9.03
CA TYR A 445 12.29 -17.58 -9.51
C TYR A 445 12.16 -18.27 -10.88
N ILE A 446 11.04 -18.93 -11.15
CA ILE A 446 10.75 -19.45 -12.49
C ILE A 446 9.99 -18.40 -13.28
N SER A 447 10.75 -17.61 -14.04
CA SER A 447 10.19 -16.59 -14.95
C SER A 447 9.53 -17.30 -16.14
N TYR A 448 8.22 -17.50 -16.02
CA TYR A 448 7.37 -18.10 -17.04
C TYR A 448 6.20 -17.17 -17.33
N PHE A 449 6.33 -16.41 -18.41
CA PHE A 449 5.32 -15.45 -18.86
C PHE A 449 4.83 -15.82 -20.25
N SER A 450 3.55 -15.56 -20.51
CA SER A 450 2.94 -15.77 -21.82
C SER A 450 1.95 -14.66 -22.13
N SER A 451 1.72 -14.42 -23.41
CA SER A 451 0.61 -13.60 -23.90
C SER A 451 -0.76 -14.27 -23.70
N HIS A 452 -0.79 -15.60 -23.50
CA HIS A 452 -2.00 -16.39 -23.34
C HIS A 452 -1.89 -17.37 -22.15
N PRO A 453 -1.70 -16.86 -20.91
CA PRO A 453 -1.40 -17.70 -19.74
C PRO A 453 -2.53 -18.70 -19.41
N ASP A 454 -3.79 -18.37 -19.71
CA ASP A 454 -4.96 -19.21 -19.39
C ASP A 454 -4.97 -20.58 -20.11
N VAL A 455 -4.23 -20.70 -21.20
CA VAL A 455 -4.12 -21.94 -22.01
C VAL A 455 -2.71 -22.50 -22.03
N ALA A 456 -1.77 -21.89 -21.30
CA ALA A 456 -0.41 -22.36 -21.19
C ALA A 456 -0.35 -23.52 -20.18
N ASP A 457 0.25 -24.65 -20.59
CA ASP A 457 0.44 -25.78 -19.71
C ASP A 457 1.42 -25.43 -18.58
N LYS A 458 1.20 -25.99 -17.39
CA LYS A 458 2.20 -25.91 -16.32
C LYS A 458 3.45 -26.68 -16.76
N ILE A 459 4.60 -26.13 -16.41
CA ILE A 459 5.88 -26.83 -16.56
C ILE A 459 6.28 -27.42 -15.21
N ARG A 460 7.08 -28.48 -15.23
CA ARG A 460 7.63 -29.05 -13.99
C ARG A 460 9.15 -28.92 -14.00
N VAL A 461 9.70 -28.39 -12.91
CA VAL A 461 11.14 -28.16 -12.77
C VAL A 461 11.64 -28.79 -11.47
N ASN A 462 12.65 -29.64 -11.58
CA ASN A 462 13.37 -30.27 -10.49
C ASN A 462 14.77 -29.64 -10.32
N ILE A 463 14.95 -28.77 -9.31
CA ILE A 463 16.22 -28.09 -9.00
C ILE A 463 16.98 -28.89 -7.95
N VAL A 464 18.04 -29.58 -8.41
CA VAL A 464 18.68 -30.68 -7.66
C VAL A 464 19.58 -30.20 -6.53
N ASN A 465 20.24 -29.06 -6.71
CA ASN A 465 21.17 -28.50 -5.74
C ASN A 465 20.97 -26.98 -5.58
N GLY A 466 21.65 -26.40 -4.58
CA GLY A 466 21.34 -25.08 -4.03
C GLY A 466 20.82 -25.20 -2.59
N ILE A 467 20.82 -24.07 -1.88
CA ILE A 467 20.41 -24.00 -0.47
C ILE A 467 18.92 -23.74 -0.40
N ILE A 468 18.19 -24.49 0.43
CA ILE A 468 16.77 -24.27 0.64
C ILE A 468 16.59 -23.05 1.56
N ASN A 469 16.15 -21.93 0.99
CA ASN A 469 15.70 -20.78 1.76
C ASN A 469 14.26 -20.98 2.26
N GLY A 470 13.41 -21.53 1.39
CA GLY A 470 11.96 -21.57 1.52
C GLY A 470 11.29 -20.26 1.12
N TYR A 471 9.97 -20.31 1.05
CA TYR A 471 9.05 -19.21 0.84
C TYR A 471 7.78 -19.51 1.65
N TYR A 472 6.97 -18.49 1.92
CA TYR A 472 5.64 -18.65 2.50
C TYR A 472 4.59 -18.45 1.41
N ASP A 473 3.50 -19.21 1.48
CA ASP A 473 2.37 -19.14 0.55
C ASP A 473 1.12 -19.36 1.35
N ILE A 474 0.21 -18.37 1.33
CA ILE A 474 -1.01 -18.37 2.12
C ILE A 474 -1.92 -19.59 1.81
N ASN A 475 -1.84 -20.14 0.60
CA ASN A 475 -2.70 -21.24 0.16
C ASN A 475 -2.16 -22.62 0.53
N VAL A 476 -0.89 -22.72 0.93
CA VAL A 476 -0.20 -24.00 1.13
C VAL A 476 0.39 -24.15 2.54
N HIS A 477 0.80 -23.04 3.17
CA HIS A 477 1.58 -23.07 4.41
C HIS A 477 0.76 -22.69 5.66
N THR A 478 1.06 -23.36 6.77
CA THR A 478 0.46 -23.20 8.10
C THR A 478 1.24 -22.23 9.01
N SER A 479 0.75 -21.95 10.22
CA SER A 479 1.48 -21.19 11.24
C SER A 479 2.74 -21.90 11.72
N GLU A 480 2.74 -23.23 11.78
CA GLU A 480 3.94 -24.01 12.09
C GLU A 480 4.98 -23.91 10.97
N ASP A 481 4.54 -23.88 9.71
CA ASP A 481 5.43 -23.66 8.56
C ASP A 481 6.08 -22.28 8.61
N TRP A 482 5.33 -21.26 9.02
CA TRP A 482 5.86 -19.91 9.26
C TRP A 482 6.99 -19.93 10.29
N VAL A 483 6.76 -20.52 11.47
CA VAL A 483 7.78 -20.61 12.53
C VAL A 483 9.02 -21.36 12.05
N ARG A 484 8.85 -22.44 11.28
CA ARG A 484 9.96 -23.20 10.70
C ARG A 484 10.73 -22.37 9.68
N LEU A 485 10.05 -21.66 8.78
CA LEU A 485 10.66 -20.79 7.78
C LEU A 485 11.47 -19.66 8.43
N MET A 486 10.90 -18.99 9.42
CA MET A 486 11.56 -17.90 10.17
C MET A 486 12.69 -18.40 11.07
N SER A 487 12.75 -19.70 11.38
CA SER A 487 13.86 -20.30 12.15
C SER A 487 15.15 -20.47 11.33
N ARG A 488 15.08 -20.39 9.99
CA ARG A 488 16.25 -20.58 9.11
C ARG A 488 17.16 -19.36 9.09
N ASN A 489 18.47 -19.57 9.07
CA ASN A 489 19.48 -18.50 9.02
C ASN A 489 20.27 -18.45 7.69
N THR A 490 19.63 -18.86 6.59
CA THR A 490 20.25 -19.03 5.27
C THR A 490 20.48 -17.72 4.52
N TYR A 491 19.51 -16.82 4.56
CA TYR A 491 19.47 -15.59 3.77
C TYR A 491 18.67 -14.53 4.50
N LYS A 492 19.00 -13.26 4.27
CA LYS A 492 18.37 -12.12 4.93
C LYS A 492 16.90 -11.97 4.53
N LYS A 493 16.56 -12.28 3.28
CA LYS A 493 15.23 -12.08 2.72
C LYS A 493 14.44 -13.39 2.57
N VAL A 494 13.13 -13.27 2.54
CA VAL A 494 12.20 -14.38 2.31
C VAL A 494 10.99 -13.92 1.51
N ASP A 495 10.54 -14.77 0.59
CA ASP A 495 9.37 -14.53 -0.23
C ASP A 495 8.10 -14.91 0.52
N LEU A 496 7.10 -14.03 0.50
CA LEU A 496 5.76 -14.22 1.04
C LEU A 496 4.75 -14.04 -0.09
N LEU A 497 4.04 -15.11 -0.43
CA LEU A 497 3.08 -15.15 -1.52
C LEU A 497 1.65 -15.12 -0.97
N GLY A 498 0.94 -14.04 -1.29
CA GLY A 498 -0.50 -13.95 -1.16
C GLY A 498 -1.22 -14.44 -2.42
N SER A 499 -2.50 -14.10 -2.56
CA SER A 499 -3.30 -14.33 -3.77
C SER A 499 -3.21 -13.18 -4.78
N TYR A 500 -2.77 -11.98 -4.35
CA TYR A 500 -2.64 -10.80 -5.21
C TYR A 500 -1.34 -10.03 -5.01
N VAL A 501 -0.62 -10.31 -3.94
CA VAL A 501 0.67 -9.67 -3.61
C VAL A 501 1.77 -10.71 -3.45
N HIS A 502 2.98 -10.36 -3.87
CA HIS A 502 4.21 -11.08 -3.58
C HIS A 502 5.17 -10.11 -2.87
N LEU A 503 5.65 -10.51 -1.69
CA LEU A 503 6.53 -9.70 -0.86
C LEU A 503 7.90 -10.37 -0.70
N ASN A 504 9.00 -9.64 -0.90
CA ASN A 504 10.36 -10.09 -0.56
C ASN A 504 10.91 -9.31 0.63
N TYR A 505 10.78 -9.85 1.84
CA TYR A 505 10.96 -9.11 3.09
C TYR A 505 12.11 -9.63 3.94
N ASP A 506 12.68 -8.75 4.77
CA ASP A 506 13.71 -9.11 5.74
C ASP A 506 13.16 -10.06 6.82
N ARG A 507 13.80 -11.22 6.94
CA ARG A 507 13.41 -12.30 7.85
C ARG A 507 13.46 -11.87 9.32
N LEU A 508 14.47 -11.10 9.71
CA LEU A 508 14.65 -10.72 11.10
C LEU A 508 13.51 -9.81 11.61
N PRO A 509 13.16 -8.69 10.95
CA PRO A 509 11.97 -7.90 11.28
C PRO A 509 10.68 -8.74 11.32
N LEU A 510 10.45 -9.62 10.33
CA LEU A 510 9.30 -10.52 10.34
C LEU A 510 9.28 -11.44 11.57
N LYS A 511 10.40 -12.04 11.92
CA LYS A 511 10.54 -12.91 13.09
C LYS A 511 10.31 -12.13 14.40
N THR A 512 10.75 -10.89 14.48
CA THR A 512 10.61 -10.04 15.67
C THR A 512 9.17 -9.55 15.87
N HIS A 513 8.51 -9.11 14.80
CA HIS A 513 7.23 -8.41 14.87
C HIS A 513 6.01 -9.27 14.47
N SER A 514 6.23 -10.34 13.72
CA SER A 514 5.23 -11.38 13.39
C SER A 514 5.78 -12.78 13.69
N PRO A 515 6.21 -13.08 14.93
CA PRO A 515 6.80 -14.39 15.25
C PRO A 515 5.87 -15.57 14.96
N PHE A 516 4.55 -15.36 15.07
CA PHE A 516 3.54 -16.42 14.92
C PHE A 516 2.38 -16.07 13.99
N ASP A 517 2.30 -14.83 13.47
CA ASP A 517 1.09 -14.28 12.79
C ASP A 517 1.32 -13.91 11.32
N GLY A 518 2.18 -14.64 10.62
CA GLY A 518 2.50 -14.37 9.21
C GLY A 518 1.30 -14.47 8.26
N HIS A 519 0.35 -15.38 8.54
CA HIS A 519 -0.85 -15.55 7.72
C HIS A 519 -1.75 -14.31 7.73
N HIS A 520 -1.99 -13.73 8.91
CA HIS A 520 -2.78 -12.52 9.04
C HIS A 520 -2.08 -11.31 8.39
N LEU A 521 -0.75 -11.22 8.56
CA LEU A 521 0.05 -10.18 7.90
C LEU A 521 -0.14 -10.21 6.38
N ILE A 522 0.10 -11.35 5.72
CA ILE A 522 -0.03 -11.44 4.26
C ILE A 522 -1.48 -11.25 3.80
N THR A 523 -2.46 -11.67 4.60
CA THR A 523 -3.90 -11.44 4.32
C THR A 523 -4.25 -9.96 4.26
N LEU A 524 -3.64 -9.12 5.11
CA LEU A 524 -3.86 -7.68 5.07
C LEU A 524 -3.26 -7.04 3.82
N TYR A 525 -2.05 -7.43 3.43
CA TYR A 525 -1.44 -6.99 2.16
C TYR A 525 -2.29 -7.42 0.94
N ASP A 526 -2.77 -8.65 0.93
CA ASP A 526 -3.68 -9.14 -0.11
C ASP A 526 -4.98 -8.33 -0.17
N SER A 527 -5.55 -7.99 1.00
CA SER A 527 -6.77 -7.19 1.08
C SER A 527 -6.56 -5.81 0.48
N ILE A 528 -5.41 -5.17 0.78
CA ILE A 528 -5.03 -3.87 0.19
C ILE A 528 -5.07 -3.97 -1.34
N VAL A 529 -4.35 -4.91 -1.94
CA VAL A 529 -4.26 -5.05 -3.40
C VAL A 529 -5.61 -5.44 -4.02
N LEU A 530 -6.33 -6.39 -3.42
CA LEU A 530 -7.65 -6.82 -3.89
C LEU A 530 -8.61 -5.63 -3.98
N TRP A 531 -8.63 -4.77 -2.97
CA TRP A 531 -9.56 -3.65 -2.92
C TRP A 531 -9.23 -2.59 -3.98
N GLN A 532 -7.96 -2.36 -4.30
CA GLN A 532 -7.61 -1.51 -5.43
C GLN A 532 -8.16 -2.08 -6.75
N ARG A 533 -7.99 -3.39 -6.98
CA ARG A 533 -8.53 -4.07 -8.18
C ARG A 533 -10.06 -3.98 -8.26
N ILE A 534 -10.76 -4.03 -7.13
CA ILE A 534 -12.21 -3.83 -7.06
C ILE A 534 -12.58 -2.38 -7.41
N GLN A 535 -11.89 -1.39 -6.83
CA GLN A 535 -12.13 0.03 -7.13
C GLN A 535 -11.84 0.36 -8.60
N MET A 536 -10.83 -0.27 -9.19
CA MET A 536 -10.54 -0.19 -10.63
C MET A 536 -11.61 -0.85 -11.50
N GLY A 537 -12.54 -1.61 -10.94
CA GLY A 537 -13.60 -2.31 -11.66
C GLY A 537 -13.15 -3.58 -12.38
N LEU A 538 -11.96 -4.12 -12.07
CA LEU A 538 -11.38 -5.23 -12.84
C LEU A 538 -12.30 -6.46 -12.86
N TYR A 539 -12.77 -6.89 -11.70
CA TYR A 539 -13.66 -8.05 -11.60
C TYR A 539 -15.05 -7.79 -12.21
N LYS A 540 -15.60 -6.59 -12.01
CA LYS A 540 -16.87 -6.16 -12.62
C LYS A 540 -16.85 -6.30 -14.15
N TYR A 541 -15.73 -5.96 -14.78
CA TYR A 541 -15.55 -6.08 -16.23
C TYR A 541 -14.82 -7.36 -16.66
N ASN A 542 -14.78 -8.36 -15.78
CA ASN A 542 -14.23 -9.70 -16.05
C ASN A 542 -12.77 -9.69 -16.53
N HIS A 543 -11.96 -8.75 -16.03
CA HIS A 543 -10.51 -8.80 -16.21
C HIS A 543 -9.92 -9.86 -15.29
N HIS A 544 -9.37 -10.92 -15.89
CA HIS A 544 -8.55 -11.88 -15.17
C HIS A 544 -7.11 -11.36 -15.09
N VAL A 545 -6.60 -11.19 -13.87
CA VAL A 545 -5.24 -10.69 -13.60
C VAL A 545 -4.57 -11.67 -12.62
N PRO A 546 -3.98 -12.76 -13.12
CA PRO A 546 -3.34 -13.75 -12.26
C PRO A 546 -2.05 -13.25 -11.63
N ASN A 547 -1.37 -12.28 -12.26
CA ASN A 547 -0.13 -11.70 -11.76
C ASN A 547 -0.31 -11.02 -10.40
N HIS A 548 0.72 -11.08 -9.57
CA HIS A 548 0.82 -10.39 -8.29
C HIS A 548 1.37 -8.97 -8.47
N MET A 549 1.07 -8.09 -7.52
CA MET A 549 1.85 -6.87 -7.32
C MET A 549 3.03 -7.18 -6.39
N PHE A 550 4.18 -6.60 -6.66
CA PHE A 550 5.40 -6.89 -5.92
C PHE A 550 5.72 -5.80 -4.88
N GLY A 551 6.19 -6.21 -3.71
CA GLY A 551 6.71 -5.32 -2.68
C GLY A 551 8.01 -5.84 -2.07
N VAL A 552 8.98 -4.95 -1.86
CA VAL A 552 10.28 -5.28 -1.25
C VAL A 552 10.50 -4.43 0.00
N SER A 553 11.01 -5.03 1.07
CA SER A 553 11.54 -4.26 2.19
C SER A 553 13.00 -3.91 1.94
N GLY A 554 13.44 -2.75 2.42
CA GLY A 554 14.84 -2.34 2.32
C GLY A 554 15.22 -1.34 3.41
N THR A 555 16.41 -0.77 3.28
CA THR A 555 16.95 0.23 4.20
C THR A 555 17.24 1.54 3.47
N GLY A 556 16.68 2.64 3.98
CA GLY A 556 16.81 3.95 3.34
C GLY A 556 15.84 4.16 2.18
N GLY A 557 15.83 5.37 1.61
CA GLY A 557 15.02 5.71 0.43
C GLY A 557 13.53 5.99 0.71
N GLY A 558 13.01 5.68 1.90
CA GLY A 558 11.60 5.88 2.23
C GLY A 558 10.65 4.92 1.49
N TYR A 559 9.36 5.23 1.53
CA TYR A 559 8.35 4.47 0.78
C TYR A 559 8.22 5.08 -0.62
N TYR A 560 8.25 4.24 -1.64
CA TYR A 560 8.05 4.66 -3.03
C TYR A 560 7.58 3.50 -3.91
N ALA A 561 6.94 3.84 -5.02
CA ALA A 561 6.67 2.93 -6.12
C ALA A 561 7.65 3.15 -7.28
N GLY A 562 8.17 2.06 -7.86
CA GLY A 562 9.10 2.08 -8.97
C GLY A 562 8.82 1.00 -10.00
N GLY A 563 9.72 0.84 -10.97
CA GLY A 563 9.57 -0.13 -12.08
C GLY A 563 9.51 -1.59 -11.65
N GLN A 564 9.92 -1.90 -10.41
CA GLN A 564 9.91 -3.25 -9.84
C GLN A 564 8.63 -3.56 -9.03
N GLY A 565 7.87 -2.55 -8.62
CA GLY A 565 6.84 -2.65 -7.59
C GLY A 565 7.03 -1.58 -6.52
N ILE A 566 6.69 -1.87 -5.27
CA ILE A 566 6.86 -0.92 -4.15
C ILE A 566 8.09 -1.24 -3.31
N HIS A 567 8.73 -0.22 -2.77
CA HIS A 567 9.80 -0.31 -1.79
C HIS A 567 9.31 0.24 -0.44
N LEU A 568 9.60 -0.48 0.64
CA LEU A 568 9.28 -0.06 2.00
C LEU A 568 10.52 -0.04 2.90
N ASP A 569 10.81 1.12 3.45
CA ASP A 569 11.98 1.38 4.30
C ASP A 569 11.76 0.92 5.74
N LEU A 570 12.57 -0.05 6.18
CA LEU A 570 12.57 -0.58 7.54
C LEU A 570 12.98 0.47 8.59
N THR A 571 13.71 1.52 8.21
CA THR A 571 14.16 2.55 9.15
C THR A 571 13.04 3.46 9.62
N TRP A 572 11.87 3.43 8.98
CA TRP A 572 10.68 4.20 9.34
C TRP A 572 9.79 3.50 10.40
N GLY A 573 10.24 2.35 10.91
CA GLY A 573 9.50 1.54 11.87
C GLY A 573 9.22 0.16 11.27
N PRO A 574 10.04 -0.87 11.57
CA PRO A 574 9.88 -2.19 10.96
C PRO A 574 8.51 -2.81 11.26
N GLU A 575 7.93 -2.55 12.43
CA GLU A 575 6.56 -2.97 12.78
C GLU A 575 5.49 -2.44 11.82
N ALA A 576 5.71 -1.29 11.17
CA ALA A 576 4.72 -0.65 10.31
C ALA A 576 4.57 -1.39 8.97
N ILE A 577 5.44 -2.37 8.69
CA ILE A 577 5.38 -3.22 7.50
C ILE A 577 5.39 -4.71 7.86
N THR A 578 5.81 -5.08 9.06
CA THR A 578 5.97 -6.49 9.48
C THR A 578 5.05 -6.94 10.61
N ASP A 579 4.18 -6.08 11.15
CA ASP A 579 3.18 -6.44 12.16
C ASP A 579 1.77 -6.13 11.63
N ALA A 580 0.92 -7.16 11.53
CA ALA A 580 -0.46 -7.01 11.09
C ALA A 580 -1.25 -5.96 11.90
N ASN A 581 -0.95 -5.85 13.21
CA ASN A 581 -1.62 -4.94 14.13
C ASN A 581 -1.02 -3.53 14.12
N ARG A 582 0.09 -3.29 13.43
CA ARG A 582 0.75 -1.99 13.36
C ARG A 582 1.03 -1.51 11.93
N LEU A 583 0.67 -2.31 10.93
CA LEU A 583 0.78 -2.02 9.51
C LEU A 583 0.37 -0.58 9.16
N ASP A 584 1.15 0.12 8.33
CA ASP A 584 0.80 1.44 7.82
C ASP A 584 -0.31 1.32 6.77
N LEU A 585 -1.52 1.71 7.18
CA LEU A 585 -2.74 1.62 6.35
C LEU A 585 -2.95 2.85 5.46
N TRP A 586 -1.96 3.76 5.38
CA TRP A 586 -1.92 4.84 4.40
C TRP A 586 -0.76 4.66 3.42
N GLY A 587 0.48 4.59 3.92
CA GLY A 587 1.68 4.54 3.10
C GLY A 587 1.74 3.32 2.17
N ILE A 588 1.47 2.12 2.70
CA ILE A 588 1.50 0.89 1.87
C ILE A 588 0.43 0.92 0.76
N PRO A 589 -0.86 1.20 1.05
CA PRO A 589 -1.86 1.38 0.00
C PRO A 589 -1.55 2.50 -0.99
N HIS A 590 -0.93 3.59 -0.54
CA HIS A 590 -0.52 4.71 -1.39
C HIS A 590 0.50 4.28 -2.45
N GLU A 591 1.55 3.55 -2.05
CA GLU A 591 2.56 3.05 -3.00
C GLU A 591 2.00 2.02 -3.98
N PHE A 592 1.19 1.07 -3.50
CA PHE A 592 0.49 0.16 -4.42
C PHE A 592 -0.46 0.93 -5.34
N GLY A 593 -1.05 2.01 -4.85
CA GLY A 593 -1.90 2.91 -5.61
C GLY A 593 -1.17 3.56 -6.78
N HIS A 594 0.11 3.90 -6.63
CA HIS A 594 0.97 4.40 -7.72
C HIS A 594 1.19 3.34 -8.81
N VAL A 595 1.38 2.08 -8.43
CA VAL A 595 1.51 0.96 -9.39
C VAL A 595 0.21 0.81 -10.20
N ASN A 596 -0.95 0.90 -9.53
CA ASN A 596 -2.28 0.79 -10.15
C ASN A 596 -2.86 2.11 -10.71
N GLN A 597 -2.07 3.18 -10.71
CA GLN A 597 -2.51 4.47 -11.22
C GLN A 597 -2.63 4.43 -12.75
N ILE A 598 -3.86 4.61 -13.25
CA ILE A 598 -4.20 4.48 -14.66
C ILE A 598 -3.80 5.74 -15.42
N ARG A 599 -2.97 5.55 -16.46
CA ARG A 599 -2.36 6.67 -17.20
C ARG A 599 -2.35 6.46 -18.71
N PRO A 600 -2.68 7.50 -19.51
CA PRO A 600 -3.34 8.76 -19.12
C PRO A 600 -4.82 8.53 -18.76
N GLY A 601 -5.48 9.56 -18.20
CA GLY A 601 -6.94 9.62 -18.03
C GLY A 601 -7.46 9.62 -16.59
N LEU A 602 -6.84 8.82 -15.71
CA LEU A 602 -6.99 8.95 -14.25
C LEU A 602 -5.69 9.42 -13.60
N LYS A 603 -4.80 10.00 -14.40
CA LYS A 603 -3.61 10.74 -14.01
C LYS A 603 -3.37 11.83 -15.05
N TRP A 604 -3.63 13.08 -14.66
CA TRP A 604 -3.21 14.28 -15.39
C TRP A 604 -2.26 15.09 -14.51
N ILE A 605 -1.62 16.12 -15.07
CA ILE A 605 -0.67 16.96 -14.31
C ILE A 605 -1.28 17.50 -13.01
N GLY A 606 -0.56 17.36 -11.89
CA GLY A 606 -1.02 17.73 -10.57
C GLY A 606 -1.89 16.66 -9.89
N THR A 607 -1.91 15.42 -10.38
CA THR A 607 -2.64 14.32 -9.73
C THR A 607 -1.82 13.05 -9.53
N THR A 608 -0.49 13.12 -9.72
CA THR A 608 0.40 11.99 -9.44
C THR A 608 0.27 11.54 -8.00
N GLU A 609 0.24 12.46 -7.05
CA GLU A 609 0.06 12.16 -5.62
C GLU A 609 -1.40 12.26 -5.13
N VAL A 610 -2.37 12.30 -6.05
CA VAL A 610 -3.80 12.44 -5.70
C VAL A 610 -4.58 11.17 -6.04
N THR A 611 -4.50 10.72 -7.28
CA THR A 611 -5.38 9.65 -7.79
C THR A 611 -5.00 8.26 -7.29
N ASN A 612 -3.73 8.07 -6.91
CA ASN A 612 -3.28 6.91 -6.13
C ASN A 612 -3.92 6.88 -4.73
N ASN A 613 -4.17 8.04 -4.13
CA ASN A 613 -4.79 8.14 -2.80
C ASN A 613 -6.29 7.82 -2.78
N VAL A 614 -6.96 7.71 -3.94
CA VAL A 614 -8.33 7.16 -4.05
C VAL A 614 -8.38 5.73 -3.51
N TYR A 615 -7.28 4.99 -3.67
CA TYR A 615 -7.10 3.65 -3.11
C TYR A 615 -6.68 3.70 -1.64
N ALA A 616 -5.76 4.60 -1.29
CA ALA A 616 -5.22 4.70 0.06
C ALA A 616 -6.27 5.11 1.10
N VAL A 617 -7.11 6.11 0.78
CA VAL A 617 -8.19 6.54 1.67
C VAL A 617 -9.20 5.41 1.92
N TRP A 618 -9.51 4.61 0.90
CA TRP A 618 -10.43 3.49 1.00
C TRP A 618 -9.89 2.37 1.88
N ALA A 619 -8.63 1.97 1.65
CA ALA A 619 -7.95 0.99 2.49
C ALA A 619 -7.85 1.48 3.95
N SER A 620 -7.47 2.74 4.16
CA SER A 620 -7.41 3.36 5.47
C SER A 620 -8.77 3.34 6.17
N TYR A 621 -9.85 3.74 5.49
CA TYR A 621 -11.20 3.75 6.06
C TYR A 621 -11.66 2.36 6.52
N HIS A 622 -11.42 1.32 5.73
CA HIS A 622 -11.98 -0.01 5.99
C HIS A 622 -11.07 -0.96 6.78
N LEU A 623 -9.74 -0.83 6.68
CA LEU A 623 -8.80 -1.65 7.45
C LEU A 623 -8.43 -1.03 8.81
N ASN A 624 -8.88 0.21 9.11
CA ASN A 624 -8.45 0.84 10.35
C ASN A 624 -8.83 -0.01 11.57
N ARG A 625 -7.83 -0.26 12.41
CA ARG A 625 -7.92 -1.23 13.51
C ARG A 625 -8.83 -0.77 14.65
N ALA A 626 -8.90 0.54 14.89
CA ALA A 626 -9.74 1.10 15.94
C ALA A 626 -11.23 1.16 15.53
N LYS A 627 -11.55 0.83 14.27
CA LYS A 627 -12.88 0.93 13.67
C LYS A 627 -13.47 2.33 13.79
N GLU A 628 -12.60 3.33 13.68
CA GLU A 628 -13.02 4.73 13.59
C GLU A 628 -13.89 4.89 12.34
N PRO A 629 -15.00 5.66 12.44
CA PRO A 629 -15.88 5.92 11.31
C PRO A 629 -15.33 7.03 10.39
N TYR A 630 -14.02 7.27 10.39
CA TYR A 630 -13.36 8.35 9.65
C TYR A 630 -11.90 8.02 9.33
N THR A 631 -11.27 8.83 8.48
CA THR A 631 -9.87 8.70 8.09
C THR A 631 -9.03 9.87 8.60
N ARG A 632 -7.73 9.86 8.28
CA ARG A 632 -6.84 11.01 8.55
C ARG A 632 -7.27 12.30 7.83
N LEU A 633 -8.03 12.20 6.72
CA LEU A 633 -8.55 13.38 6.02
C LEU A 633 -9.47 14.21 6.91
N GLU A 634 -10.32 13.56 7.71
CA GLU A 634 -11.17 14.19 8.71
C GLU A 634 -10.41 14.49 10.01
N ALA A 635 -9.56 13.56 10.46
CA ALA A 635 -9.02 13.55 11.82
C ALA A 635 -7.79 14.44 12.04
N GLU A 636 -6.98 14.70 11.01
CA GLU A 636 -5.81 15.54 11.18
C GLU A 636 -6.18 17.01 11.38
N ARG A 637 -5.46 17.65 12.30
CA ARG A 637 -5.73 19.05 12.64
C ARG A 637 -5.09 19.96 11.62
N PHE A 638 -5.89 20.82 11.00
CA PHE A 638 -5.46 21.79 10.01
C PHE A 638 -5.87 23.20 10.44
N SER A 639 -4.99 24.20 10.28
CA SER A 639 -5.34 25.60 10.53
C SER A 639 -5.95 26.22 9.27
N THR A 640 -6.95 27.06 9.42
CA THR A 640 -7.54 27.78 8.28
C THR A 640 -7.99 29.17 8.73
N THR A 641 -8.36 30.04 7.80
CA THR A 641 -8.72 31.44 8.11
C THR A 641 -9.82 31.50 9.17
N GLY A 642 -9.56 32.24 10.25
CA GLY A 642 -10.51 32.39 11.37
C GLY A 642 -10.65 31.17 12.28
N SER A 643 -9.91 30.08 12.05
CA SER A 643 -9.93 28.89 12.91
C SER A 643 -8.52 28.39 13.26
N PRO A 644 -8.22 28.11 14.54
CA PRO A 644 -7.01 27.38 14.92
C PRO A 644 -7.03 25.95 14.35
N ALA A 645 -5.93 25.21 14.53
CA ALA A 645 -5.81 23.83 14.07
C ALA A 645 -6.88 22.90 14.69
N ARG A 646 -7.85 22.48 13.87
CA ARG A 646 -8.96 21.59 14.25
C ARG A 646 -9.11 20.45 13.25
N VAL A 647 -9.71 19.35 13.71
CA VAL A 647 -10.21 18.28 12.85
C VAL A 647 -11.27 18.84 11.89
N MET A 648 -11.47 18.22 10.73
CA MET A 648 -12.31 18.67 9.61
C MET A 648 -11.86 19.97 8.92
N ASN A 649 -10.89 20.72 9.46
CA ASN A 649 -10.50 21.99 8.85
C ASN A 649 -9.83 21.86 7.49
N ARG A 650 -9.25 20.69 7.16
CA ARG A 650 -8.75 20.42 5.81
C ARG A 650 -9.88 20.55 4.78
N TYR A 651 -11.03 19.94 5.07
CA TYR A 651 -12.24 20.08 4.26
C TYR A 651 -12.75 21.52 4.25
N ASN A 652 -12.90 22.14 5.43
CA ASN A 652 -13.38 23.52 5.52
C ASN A 652 -12.48 24.46 4.72
N SER A 653 -11.16 24.27 4.77
CA SER A 653 -10.20 25.13 4.08
C SER A 653 -10.37 25.03 2.57
N ILE A 654 -10.42 23.82 2.00
CA ILE A 654 -10.58 23.67 0.54
C ILE A 654 -11.94 24.16 0.06
N LEU A 655 -13.03 23.83 0.75
CA LEU A 655 -14.37 24.28 0.35
C LEU A 655 -14.53 25.80 0.36
N ASN A 656 -14.05 26.44 1.43
CA ASN A 656 -14.13 27.89 1.55
C ASN A 656 -13.18 28.60 0.59
N GLU A 657 -11.96 28.10 0.37
CA GLU A 657 -11.03 28.65 -0.63
C GLU A 657 -11.67 28.67 -2.01
N LEU A 658 -12.20 27.53 -2.45
CA LEU A 658 -12.78 27.40 -3.78
C LEU A 658 -13.98 28.32 -3.95
N TYR A 659 -14.97 28.30 -3.06
CA TYR A 659 -16.14 29.16 -3.24
C TYR A 659 -15.82 30.66 -3.09
N GLN A 660 -14.96 31.07 -2.14
CA GLN A 660 -14.68 32.49 -1.89
C GLN A 660 -13.76 33.13 -2.93
N GLN A 661 -12.76 32.39 -3.40
CA GLN A 661 -11.75 32.93 -4.32
C GLN A 661 -12.08 32.66 -5.79
N ASP A 662 -13.09 31.83 -6.05
CA ASP A 662 -13.48 31.39 -7.39
C ASP A 662 -12.35 30.78 -8.22
N THR A 663 -11.42 30.07 -7.55
CA THR A 663 -10.20 29.49 -8.14
C THR A 663 -10.37 28.05 -8.60
N HIS A 664 -9.53 27.60 -9.53
CA HIS A 664 -9.47 26.20 -9.90
C HIS A 664 -8.77 25.37 -8.80
N ILE A 665 -9.22 24.15 -8.55
CA ILE A 665 -8.66 23.33 -7.44
C ILE A 665 -7.17 23.02 -7.59
N GLN A 666 -6.67 23.00 -8.82
CA GLN A 666 -5.26 22.77 -9.12
C GLN A 666 -4.35 23.98 -8.82
N GLU A 667 -4.91 25.11 -8.37
CA GLU A 667 -4.16 26.29 -7.95
C GLU A 667 -3.92 26.33 -6.43
N THR A 668 -4.40 25.34 -5.68
CA THR A 668 -4.13 25.19 -4.24
C THR A 668 -2.63 24.97 -3.98
N GLN A 669 -2.04 25.65 -2.98
CA GLN A 669 -0.59 25.57 -2.71
C GLN A 669 -0.20 24.81 -1.43
N GLU A 670 -1.05 24.80 -0.40
CA GLU A 670 -0.77 24.14 0.89
C GLU A 670 -1.49 22.79 1.01
N ASP A 671 -0.81 21.75 1.52
CA ASP A 671 -1.38 20.41 1.72
C ASP A 671 -2.07 19.85 0.46
N TYR A 672 -1.49 20.20 -0.70
CA TYR A 672 -2.10 20.07 -2.02
C TYR A 672 -2.64 18.65 -2.30
N PRO A 673 -1.88 17.55 -2.15
CA PRO A 673 -2.39 16.23 -2.48
C PRO A 673 -3.63 15.83 -1.68
N PHE A 674 -3.65 16.16 -0.39
CA PHE A 674 -4.78 15.82 0.49
C PHE A 674 -6.00 16.71 0.27
N ARG A 675 -5.81 17.99 -0.07
CA ARG A 675 -6.92 18.91 -0.35
C ARG A 675 -7.55 18.64 -1.70
N VAL A 676 -6.76 18.33 -2.74
CA VAL A 676 -7.28 17.94 -4.07
C VAL A 676 -7.94 16.56 -4.03
N LEU A 677 -7.58 15.69 -3.08
CA LEU A 677 -8.23 14.39 -2.86
C LEU A 677 -9.65 14.48 -2.30
N VAL A 678 -9.99 15.56 -1.57
CA VAL A 678 -11.31 15.74 -0.93
C VAL A 678 -12.49 15.44 -1.86
N PRO A 679 -12.61 16.03 -3.07
CA PRO A 679 -13.72 15.72 -3.96
C PRO A 679 -13.80 14.26 -4.41
N PHE A 680 -12.69 13.54 -4.50
CA PHE A 680 -12.72 12.11 -4.84
C PHE A 680 -13.28 11.30 -3.68
N TRP A 681 -12.82 11.59 -2.45
CA TRP A 681 -13.32 10.92 -1.26
C TRP A 681 -14.80 11.23 -1.01
N GLN A 682 -15.26 12.45 -1.25
CA GLN A 682 -16.68 12.81 -1.19
C GLN A 682 -17.56 12.02 -2.16
N LEU A 683 -17.09 11.80 -3.39
CA LEU A 683 -17.77 10.94 -4.36
C LEU A 683 -17.80 9.48 -3.89
N GLN A 684 -16.72 8.97 -3.30
CA GLN A 684 -16.69 7.62 -2.71
C GLN A 684 -17.67 7.49 -1.54
N LEU A 685 -17.69 8.46 -0.62
CA LEU A 685 -18.63 8.51 0.50
C LEU A 685 -20.09 8.51 0.01
N TYR A 686 -20.42 9.33 -0.99
CA TYR A 686 -21.78 9.47 -1.48
C TYR A 686 -22.27 8.27 -2.31
N TYR A 687 -21.50 7.86 -3.31
CA TYR A 687 -21.93 6.82 -4.25
C TYR A 687 -21.58 5.40 -3.78
N GLN A 688 -20.42 5.20 -3.13
CA GLN A 688 -19.97 3.86 -2.74
C GLN A 688 -20.40 3.46 -1.33
N LEU A 689 -20.66 4.42 -0.42
CA LEU A 689 -21.01 4.12 0.98
C LEU A 689 -22.41 4.56 1.39
N ALA A 690 -22.89 5.71 0.91
CA ALA A 690 -24.23 6.24 1.22
C ALA A 690 -25.32 5.79 0.21
N GLY A 691 -24.96 5.04 -0.83
CA GLY A 691 -25.93 4.51 -1.80
C GLY A 691 -26.65 5.61 -2.60
N ALA A 692 -25.96 6.71 -2.89
CA ALA A 692 -26.46 7.86 -3.66
C ALA A 692 -27.73 8.52 -3.10
N CYS A 693 -28.05 8.31 -1.82
CA CYS A 693 -29.37 8.63 -1.22
C CYS A 693 -30.55 7.95 -1.96
N ARG A 694 -30.29 6.88 -2.72
CA ARG A 694 -31.28 6.11 -3.49
C ARG A 694 -31.47 4.69 -2.96
N ASP A 695 -30.91 4.39 -1.78
CA ASP A 695 -30.82 3.04 -1.22
C ASP A 695 -30.08 2.07 -2.16
N ALA A 696 -29.19 2.60 -3.00
CA ALA A 696 -28.32 1.80 -3.85
C ALA A 696 -27.34 1.01 -2.99
N ARG A 697 -26.96 -0.17 -3.48
CA ARG A 697 -26.03 -1.05 -2.78
C ARG A 697 -24.67 -0.37 -2.61
N PRO A 698 -24.02 -0.51 -1.44
CA PRO A 698 -22.67 0.00 -1.27
C PRO A 698 -21.67 -0.85 -2.05
N LEU A 699 -20.48 -0.29 -2.29
CA LEU A 699 -19.35 -1.07 -2.79
C LEU A 699 -18.95 -2.10 -1.73
N THR A 700 -18.90 -3.36 -2.13
CA THR A 700 -18.48 -4.48 -1.30
C THR A 700 -17.07 -4.95 -1.67
N PHE A 701 -16.48 -5.81 -0.85
CA PHE A 701 -15.21 -6.46 -1.16
C PHE A 701 -15.35 -7.77 -1.96
N ASP A 702 -16.58 -8.10 -2.36
CA ASP A 702 -16.83 -9.23 -3.24
C ASP A 702 -16.34 -8.92 -4.65
N LYS A 703 -15.70 -9.90 -5.31
CA LYS A 703 -15.23 -9.75 -6.70
C LYS A 703 -16.38 -9.50 -7.67
N ASN A 704 -17.49 -10.20 -7.50
CA ASN A 704 -18.65 -10.15 -8.42
C ASN A 704 -19.94 -9.90 -7.64
N PRO A 705 -20.14 -8.69 -7.08
CA PRO A 705 -21.32 -8.39 -6.29
C PRO A 705 -22.54 -8.23 -7.20
N LEU A 706 -23.72 -8.38 -6.61
CA LEU A 706 -24.96 -8.02 -7.30
C LEU A 706 -25.04 -6.50 -7.43
N VAL A 707 -25.16 -6.00 -8.66
CA VAL A 707 -25.28 -4.56 -8.94
C VAL A 707 -26.73 -4.13 -9.11
N ASP A 708 -27.00 -2.84 -8.89
CA ASP A 708 -28.29 -2.21 -9.20
C ASP A 708 -28.42 -1.86 -10.69
N SER A 709 -29.58 -1.37 -11.12
CA SER A 709 -29.79 -0.94 -12.52
C SER A 709 -28.83 0.19 -12.93
N ILE A 710 -28.51 1.07 -11.99
CA ILE A 710 -27.42 2.03 -12.08
C ILE A 710 -26.43 1.65 -11.00
N ASP A 711 -25.24 1.25 -11.41
CA ASP A 711 -24.22 0.75 -10.49
C ASP A 711 -23.38 1.90 -9.92
N TYR A 712 -24.00 2.66 -9.00
CA TYR A 712 -23.37 3.76 -8.29
C TYR A 712 -22.12 3.31 -7.51
N ALA A 713 -22.14 2.10 -6.94
CA ALA A 713 -21.06 1.56 -6.14
C ALA A 713 -19.72 1.46 -6.90
N HIS A 714 -19.77 1.15 -8.19
CA HIS A 714 -18.57 1.00 -9.02
C HIS A 714 -18.36 2.19 -9.98
N TRP A 715 -18.76 3.41 -9.58
CA TRP A 715 -18.61 4.58 -10.44
C TRP A 715 -17.13 4.79 -10.86
N TYR A 716 -16.17 4.66 -9.93
CA TYR A 716 -14.75 4.83 -10.24
C TYR A 716 -14.26 3.71 -11.16
N GLY A 717 -14.70 2.48 -10.94
CA GLY A 717 -14.41 1.34 -11.81
C GLY A 717 -14.97 1.51 -13.22
N TYR A 718 -16.14 2.15 -13.37
CA TYR A 718 -16.67 2.52 -14.68
C TYR A 718 -15.79 3.56 -15.38
N VAL A 719 -15.36 4.61 -14.67
CA VAL A 719 -14.46 5.62 -15.25
C VAL A 719 -13.14 4.99 -15.65
N ALA A 720 -12.55 4.16 -14.79
CA ALA A 720 -11.34 3.41 -15.05
C ALA A 720 -11.45 2.53 -16.31
N GLU A 721 -12.57 1.82 -16.47
CA GLU A 721 -12.81 1.01 -17.66
C GLU A 721 -13.00 1.84 -18.92
N LYS A 722 -13.70 2.96 -18.81
CA LYS A 722 -13.90 3.89 -19.94
C LYS A 722 -12.56 4.44 -20.43
N VAL A 723 -11.69 4.83 -19.50
CA VAL A 723 -10.33 5.31 -19.78
C VAL A 723 -9.46 4.20 -20.35
N ARG A 724 -9.47 2.97 -19.79
CA ARG A 724 -8.71 1.83 -20.35
C ARG A 724 -9.04 1.57 -21.81
N ASN A 725 -10.30 1.73 -22.20
CA ASN A 725 -10.78 1.47 -23.57
C ASN A 725 -10.81 2.70 -24.49
N THR A 726 -10.24 3.83 -24.09
CA THR A 726 -10.13 5.05 -24.91
C THR A 726 -8.66 5.38 -25.17
N ASP A 727 -8.26 5.67 -26.40
CA ASP A 727 -6.92 6.19 -26.65
C ASP A 727 -6.87 7.67 -26.25
N GLU A 728 -6.12 7.95 -25.19
CA GLU A 728 -5.96 9.28 -24.61
C GLU A 728 -4.49 9.76 -24.65
N SER A 729 -3.63 9.04 -25.38
CA SER A 729 -2.17 9.28 -25.42
C SER A 729 -1.77 10.66 -25.92
N ASN A 730 -2.60 11.31 -26.74
CA ASN A 730 -2.36 12.62 -27.34
C ASN A 730 -3.29 13.72 -26.83
N LEU A 731 -4.00 13.50 -25.71
CA LEU A 731 -4.88 14.50 -25.12
C LEU A 731 -4.11 15.42 -24.16
N ASP A 732 -4.45 16.71 -24.16
CA ASP A 732 -3.94 17.65 -23.17
C ASP A 732 -4.56 17.43 -21.78
N ASN A 733 -3.87 17.90 -20.73
CA ASN A 733 -4.29 17.70 -19.34
C ASN A 733 -5.70 18.25 -19.03
N GLY A 734 -6.08 19.36 -19.66
CA GLY A 734 -7.40 19.96 -19.48
C GLY A 734 -8.51 19.07 -20.04
N THR A 735 -8.27 18.46 -21.20
CA THR A 735 -9.17 17.50 -21.84
C THR A 735 -9.29 16.23 -21.01
N LEU A 736 -8.20 15.73 -20.41
CA LEU A 736 -8.25 14.57 -19.49
C LEU A 736 -9.16 14.87 -18.28
N LEU A 737 -9.03 16.04 -17.65
CA LEU A 737 -9.88 16.45 -16.52
C LEU A 737 -11.35 16.56 -16.94
N LEU A 738 -11.64 17.21 -18.08
CA LEU A 738 -13.01 17.31 -18.59
C LEU A 738 -13.59 15.94 -18.97
N ASN A 739 -12.77 14.99 -19.45
CA ASN A 739 -13.18 13.61 -19.66
C ASN A 739 -13.50 12.90 -18.35
N PHE A 740 -12.71 13.11 -17.29
CA PHE A 740 -13.03 12.58 -15.95
C PHE A 740 -14.40 13.07 -15.46
N TYR A 741 -14.69 14.37 -15.60
CA TYR A 741 -16.01 14.94 -15.30
C TYR A 741 -17.15 14.25 -16.08
N LYS A 742 -17.03 14.18 -17.41
CA LYS A 742 -18.05 13.55 -18.27
C LYS A 742 -18.24 12.07 -17.95
N ASN A 743 -17.14 11.34 -17.78
CA ASN A 743 -17.17 9.90 -17.48
C ASN A 743 -17.77 9.64 -16.10
N THR A 744 -17.53 10.50 -15.11
CA THR A 744 -18.15 10.40 -13.79
C THR A 744 -19.65 10.60 -13.88
N CYS A 745 -20.13 11.63 -14.60
CA CYS A 745 -21.56 11.84 -14.86
C CYS A 745 -22.19 10.63 -15.56
N ALA A 746 -21.50 10.06 -16.56
CA ALA A 746 -21.96 8.88 -17.28
C ALA A 746 -22.03 7.62 -16.40
N ALA A 747 -21.08 7.45 -15.47
CA ALA A 747 -21.04 6.31 -14.55
C ALA A 747 -22.28 6.25 -13.65
N VAL A 748 -22.73 7.41 -13.16
CA VAL A 748 -23.86 7.53 -12.23
C VAL A 748 -25.17 7.93 -12.90
N GLN A 749 -25.12 8.27 -14.20
CA GLN A 749 -26.25 8.76 -15.01
C GLN A 749 -26.94 10.01 -14.41
N GLU A 750 -26.14 10.90 -13.81
CA GLU A 750 -26.59 12.13 -13.17
C GLU A 750 -25.77 13.32 -13.67
N ASP A 751 -26.39 14.49 -13.71
CA ASP A 751 -25.70 15.77 -13.96
C ASP A 751 -24.99 16.24 -12.68
N LEU A 752 -23.66 16.11 -12.64
CA LEU A 752 -22.84 16.54 -11.51
C LEU A 752 -22.25 17.95 -11.70
N THR A 753 -22.74 18.74 -12.68
CA THR A 753 -22.20 20.08 -12.99
C THR A 753 -22.00 20.92 -11.73
N ASP A 754 -23.04 21.05 -10.90
CA ASP A 754 -23.02 21.91 -9.71
C ASP A 754 -21.98 21.44 -8.68
N TYR A 755 -21.79 20.13 -8.54
CA TYR A 755 -20.78 19.57 -7.65
C TYR A 755 -19.36 19.91 -8.12
N PHE A 756 -19.06 19.67 -9.41
CA PHE A 756 -17.72 19.92 -9.96
C PHE A 756 -17.37 21.43 -10.03
N ILE A 757 -18.37 22.31 -10.23
CA ILE A 757 -18.18 23.77 -10.12
C ILE A 757 -17.81 24.14 -8.67
N ARG A 758 -18.57 23.66 -7.68
CA ARG A 758 -18.31 23.96 -6.26
C ARG A 758 -16.96 23.44 -5.77
N MET A 759 -16.53 22.30 -6.32
CA MET A 759 -15.21 21.72 -6.04
C MET A 759 -14.11 22.25 -6.97
N GLY A 760 -14.36 23.33 -7.72
CA GLY A 760 -13.34 24.05 -8.49
C GLY A 760 -12.71 23.27 -9.65
N LEU A 761 -13.31 22.16 -10.07
CA LEU A 761 -12.85 21.32 -11.19
C LEU A 761 -13.45 21.78 -12.54
N LEU A 762 -14.54 22.56 -12.51
CA LEU A 762 -15.11 23.21 -13.70
C LEU A 762 -14.97 24.73 -13.61
N ARG A 763 -13.71 25.18 -13.60
CA ARG A 763 -13.33 26.60 -13.63
C ARG A 763 -12.20 26.83 -14.63
N PRO A 764 -12.14 28.01 -15.28
CA PRO A 764 -11.01 28.32 -16.14
C PRO A 764 -9.69 28.24 -15.38
N VAL A 765 -8.68 27.67 -16.02
CA VAL A 765 -7.32 27.57 -15.47
C VAL A 765 -6.31 27.65 -16.61
N ASP A 766 -5.16 28.25 -16.34
CA ASP A 766 -4.02 28.26 -17.25
C ASP A 766 -2.74 28.36 -16.43
N THR A 767 -2.26 27.23 -15.92
CA THR A 767 -1.14 27.18 -14.98
C THR A 767 -0.15 26.06 -15.29
N GLU A 768 1.13 26.33 -15.05
CA GLU A 768 2.19 25.33 -15.05
C GLU A 768 2.23 24.64 -13.68
N ILE A 769 2.28 23.32 -13.68
CA ILE A 769 2.36 22.51 -12.46
C ILE A 769 3.60 21.62 -12.57
N ASP A 770 4.43 21.63 -11.52
CA ASP A 770 5.56 20.70 -11.36
C ASP A 770 5.13 19.52 -10.49
N ASP A 771 4.85 18.38 -11.13
CA ASP A 771 4.35 17.16 -10.51
C ASP A 771 5.11 15.96 -11.11
N TYR A 772 6.37 15.80 -10.69
CA TYR A 772 7.35 14.87 -11.27
C TYR A 772 7.68 15.20 -12.73
N GLY A 773 7.72 16.50 -13.03
CA GLY A 773 7.83 17.06 -14.36
C GLY A 773 6.91 18.26 -14.51
N ILE A 774 7.35 19.26 -15.27
CA ILE A 774 6.57 20.48 -15.52
C ILE A 774 5.58 20.22 -16.67
N GLY A 775 4.29 20.45 -16.42
CA GLY A 775 3.25 20.36 -17.43
C GLY A 775 2.22 21.49 -17.33
N GLN A 776 1.64 21.87 -18.47
CA GLN A 776 0.58 22.87 -18.53
C GLN A 776 -0.79 22.23 -18.26
N LEU A 777 -1.59 22.85 -17.39
CA LEU A 777 -3.02 22.63 -17.28
C LEU A 777 -3.78 23.87 -17.76
N THR A 778 -4.42 23.75 -18.92
CA THR A 778 -5.25 24.81 -19.50
C THR A 778 -6.66 24.31 -19.73
N ILE A 779 -7.65 25.01 -19.17
CA ILE A 779 -9.07 24.82 -19.47
C ILE A 779 -9.69 26.20 -19.66
N THR A 780 -10.32 26.42 -20.81
CA THR A 780 -11.04 27.66 -21.12
C THR A 780 -12.51 27.58 -20.74
N GLU A 781 -13.12 28.74 -20.49
CA GLU A 781 -14.57 28.88 -20.26
C GLU A 781 -15.40 28.23 -21.38
N ASP A 782 -14.95 28.37 -22.63
CA ASP A 782 -15.56 27.75 -23.81
C ASP A 782 -15.55 26.21 -23.75
N GLN A 783 -14.44 25.62 -23.31
CA GLN A 783 -14.33 24.16 -23.15
C GLN A 783 -15.26 23.65 -22.03
N ILE A 784 -15.34 24.37 -20.92
CA ILE A 784 -16.24 24.05 -19.80
C ILE A 784 -17.69 24.10 -20.27
N ASN A 785 -18.10 25.18 -20.93
CA ASN A 785 -19.47 25.35 -21.41
C ASN A 785 -19.88 24.25 -22.40
N ARG A 786 -18.97 23.82 -23.28
CA ARG A 786 -19.23 22.67 -24.18
C ARG A 786 -19.40 21.37 -23.39
N ALA A 787 -18.53 21.09 -22.43
CA ALA A 787 -18.62 19.88 -21.60
C ALA A 787 -19.90 19.85 -20.76
N VAL A 788 -20.28 20.99 -20.16
CA VAL A 788 -21.53 21.14 -19.41
C VAL A 788 -22.75 20.95 -20.30
N GLN A 789 -22.76 21.55 -21.50
CA GLN A 789 -23.84 21.37 -22.45
C GLN A 789 -23.98 19.91 -22.88
N GLU A 790 -22.85 19.23 -23.13
CA GLU A 790 -22.84 17.80 -23.47
C GLU A 790 -23.45 16.95 -22.35
N VAL A 791 -23.01 17.12 -21.11
CA VAL A 791 -23.54 16.39 -19.95
C VAL A 791 -25.04 16.65 -19.76
N LYS A 792 -25.48 17.92 -19.76
CA LYS A 792 -26.90 18.29 -19.59
C LYS A 792 -27.79 17.80 -20.72
N SER A 793 -27.24 17.57 -21.91
CA SER A 793 -27.99 16.98 -23.03
C SER A 793 -28.19 15.47 -22.88
N GLN A 794 -27.29 14.79 -22.16
CA GLN A 794 -27.33 13.34 -21.95
C GLN A 794 -28.03 12.96 -20.64
N PHE A 795 -27.85 13.75 -19.59
CA PHE A 795 -28.33 13.47 -18.24
C PHE A 795 -29.19 14.62 -17.74
N THR A 796 -30.47 14.34 -17.47
CA THR A 796 -31.43 15.32 -16.92
C THR A 796 -31.71 15.10 -15.44
N THR A 797 -31.27 13.98 -14.89
CA THR A 797 -31.41 13.64 -13.47
C THR A 797 -30.34 14.35 -12.66
N GLN A 798 -30.76 15.11 -11.65
CA GLN A 798 -29.86 15.68 -10.65
C GLN A 798 -29.62 14.68 -9.52
N PRO A 799 -28.49 14.78 -8.79
CA PRO A 799 -28.30 14.04 -7.56
C PRO A 799 -29.38 14.35 -6.54
N VAL A 800 -29.77 13.35 -5.74
CA VAL A 800 -30.80 13.51 -4.70
C VAL A 800 -30.38 14.59 -3.69
N SER A 801 -29.11 14.63 -3.31
CA SER A 801 -28.56 15.68 -2.48
C SER A 801 -27.93 16.80 -3.35
N PRO A 802 -28.37 18.06 -3.22
CA PRO A 802 -27.71 19.19 -3.86
C PRO A 802 -26.41 19.63 -3.15
N VAL A 803 -26.12 19.06 -1.97
CA VAL A 803 -25.00 19.44 -1.10
C VAL A 803 -24.01 18.29 -0.87
N ILE A 804 -23.66 17.57 -1.94
CA ILE A 804 -22.65 16.48 -1.87
C ILE A 804 -21.31 17.01 -1.34
N HIS A 805 -20.93 18.23 -1.71
CA HIS A 805 -19.70 18.90 -1.25
C HIS A 805 -19.61 19.12 0.28
N TYR A 806 -20.66 18.80 1.05
CA TYR A 806 -20.65 18.79 2.52
C TYR A 806 -20.57 17.39 3.15
N ILE A 807 -20.60 16.33 2.34
CA ILE A 807 -20.46 14.97 2.89
C ILE A 807 -19.05 14.77 3.45
N SER A 808 -18.99 14.08 4.57
CA SER A 808 -17.76 13.57 5.18
C SER A 808 -18.04 12.19 5.77
N ALA A 809 -16.98 11.52 6.22
CA ALA A 809 -17.11 10.24 6.89
C ALA A 809 -18.02 10.30 8.14
N LEU A 810 -18.09 11.46 8.81
CA LEU A 810 -18.94 11.70 9.98
C LEU A 810 -20.43 11.86 9.66
N THR A 811 -20.77 12.17 8.41
CA THR A 811 -22.15 12.47 7.99
C THR A 811 -22.73 11.45 7.02
N ILE A 812 -21.98 10.40 6.63
CA ILE A 812 -22.44 9.36 5.67
C ILE A 812 -23.83 8.85 6.02
N ASP A 813 -24.08 8.51 7.30
CA ASP A 813 -25.35 7.95 7.73
C ASP A 813 -26.52 8.94 7.57
N THR A 814 -26.26 10.24 7.64
CA THR A 814 -27.27 11.27 7.35
C THR A 814 -27.72 11.18 5.89
N TYR A 815 -26.77 11.05 4.96
CA TYR A 815 -27.06 10.89 3.53
C TYR A 815 -27.71 9.53 3.25
N ARG A 816 -27.09 8.43 3.73
CA ARG A 816 -27.57 7.06 3.54
C ARG A 816 -29.03 6.89 3.98
N ASN A 817 -29.35 7.39 5.17
CA ASN A 817 -30.68 7.25 5.76
C ASN A 817 -31.65 8.36 5.33
N LYS A 818 -31.20 9.33 4.50
CA LYS A 818 -31.99 10.52 4.13
C LYS A 818 -32.54 11.23 5.37
N ALA A 819 -31.72 11.34 6.40
CA ALA A 819 -32.15 11.78 7.72
C ALA A 819 -32.49 13.27 7.70
N THR A 820 -33.73 13.62 8.03
CA THR A 820 -34.21 15.01 7.98
C THR A 820 -33.48 15.87 9.02
N LEU A 821 -33.03 17.04 8.60
CA LEU A 821 -32.49 18.06 9.49
C LEU A 821 -33.55 18.46 10.53
N THR A 822 -33.18 18.41 11.81
CA THR A 822 -34.05 18.91 12.89
C THR A 822 -33.27 19.83 13.81
N GLY A 823 -33.91 20.91 14.23
CA GLY A 823 -33.39 21.87 15.19
C GLY A 823 -34.42 22.97 15.41
N GLN A 824 -34.22 23.78 16.46
CA GLN A 824 -35.06 24.94 16.73
C GLN A 824 -34.20 26.19 16.75
N ASN A 825 -34.65 27.21 16.02
CA ASN A 825 -33.94 28.48 15.93
C ASN A 825 -33.64 29.05 17.33
N GLY A 826 -32.41 29.48 17.54
CA GLY A 826 -32.02 30.09 18.80
C GLY A 826 -31.72 29.11 19.94
N GLU A 827 -31.69 27.80 19.70
CA GLU A 827 -31.40 26.76 20.69
C GLU A 827 -30.13 25.97 20.35
N GLY A 828 -29.60 25.22 21.33
CA GLY A 828 -28.53 24.25 21.08
C GLY A 828 -27.18 24.83 20.65
N TYR A 829 -26.87 26.08 20.99
CA TYR A 829 -25.54 26.65 20.76
C TYR A 829 -25.00 27.44 21.97
N LYS A 830 -23.68 27.58 22.04
CA LYS A 830 -22.96 28.48 22.94
C LYS A 830 -21.99 29.35 22.15
N LEU A 831 -21.97 30.64 22.45
CA LEU A 831 -21.07 31.61 21.83
C LEU A 831 -19.84 31.83 22.69
N TYR A 832 -18.66 31.79 22.08
CA TYR A 832 -17.38 32.09 22.68
C TYR A 832 -16.77 33.29 21.96
N THR A 833 -17.07 34.51 22.43
CA THR A 833 -16.69 35.77 21.78
C THR A 833 -15.43 36.42 22.37
N ASP A 834 -15.15 36.18 23.66
CA ASP A 834 -14.09 36.87 24.41
C ASP A 834 -12.75 36.10 24.34
N ILE A 835 -12.41 35.59 23.16
CA ILE A 835 -11.20 34.78 22.91
C ILE A 835 -10.57 35.14 21.57
N VAL A 836 -9.31 34.75 21.37
CA VAL A 836 -8.67 34.80 20.05
C VAL A 836 -9.33 33.74 19.15
N ASN A 837 -9.83 34.16 17.98
CA ASN A 837 -10.67 33.36 17.05
C ASN A 837 -12.01 32.93 17.68
N PRO A 838 -12.98 33.84 17.79
CA PRO A 838 -14.28 33.53 18.38
C PRO A 838 -15.01 32.45 17.57
N TYR A 839 -15.82 31.64 18.25
CA TYR A 839 -16.58 30.55 17.62
C TYR A 839 -17.90 30.27 18.33
N MET A 840 -18.78 29.57 17.65
CA MET A 840 -20.03 29.01 18.15
C MET A 840 -19.89 27.49 18.28
N GLU A 841 -20.09 26.97 19.48
CA GLU A 841 -20.24 25.53 19.72
C GLU A 841 -21.72 25.17 19.53
N ILE A 842 -22.02 24.27 18.59
CA ILE A 842 -23.37 23.81 18.27
C ILE A 842 -23.52 22.36 18.75
N ASP A 843 -24.60 22.06 19.48
CA ASP A 843 -24.92 20.74 20.05
C ASP A 843 -25.80 19.91 19.09
N HIS A 844 -25.29 18.76 18.66
CA HIS A 844 -25.99 17.87 17.72
C HIS A 844 -27.17 17.12 18.36
N ASN A 845 -27.31 17.11 19.69
CA ASN A 845 -28.54 16.62 20.33
C ASN A 845 -29.76 17.50 19.99
N VAL A 846 -29.52 18.77 19.71
CA VAL A 846 -30.54 19.74 19.26
C VAL A 846 -30.55 19.81 17.74
N TRP A 847 -29.38 20.02 17.13
CA TRP A 847 -29.19 20.13 15.68
C TRP A 847 -28.85 18.79 15.06
N LYS A 848 -29.84 17.88 15.03
CA LYS A 848 -29.64 16.53 14.49
C LYS A 848 -29.61 16.54 12.98
N ASN A 849 -28.77 15.67 12.41
CA ASN A 849 -28.68 15.41 10.97
C ASN A 849 -28.27 16.65 10.14
N SER A 850 -27.60 17.62 10.75
CA SER A 850 -26.89 18.65 9.97
C SER A 850 -25.70 18.02 9.25
N VAL A 851 -25.41 18.50 8.05
CA VAL A 851 -24.21 18.12 7.28
C VAL A 851 -23.18 19.25 7.28
N ALA A 852 -23.63 20.49 7.37
CA ALA A 852 -22.79 21.68 7.53
C ALA A 852 -23.54 22.81 8.23
N PHE A 853 -22.79 23.85 8.59
CA PHE A 853 -23.28 25.13 9.04
C PHE A 853 -22.74 26.23 8.15
N GLU A 854 -23.65 27.01 7.56
CA GLU A 854 -23.32 28.12 6.67
C GLU A 854 -23.50 29.45 7.40
N ALA A 855 -22.47 30.29 7.39
CA ALA A 855 -22.46 31.63 7.94
C ALA A 855 -22.63 32.67 6.82
N TYR A 856 -23.52 33.64 7.03
CA TYR A 856 -23.87 34.68 6.07
C TYR A 856 -23.60 36.07 6.63
N ASP A 857 -23.23 37.00 5.75
CA ASP A 857 -23.06 38.41 6.10
C ASP A 857 -24.38 39.20 6.02
N LYS A 858 -24.30 40.54 6.11
CA LYS A 858 -25.48 41.43 6.10
C LYS A 858 -26.18 41.50 4.75
N ASP A 859 -25.50 41.13 3.67
CA ASP A 859 -25.96 41.18 2.30
C ASP A 859 -26.45 39.80 1.81
N ASP A 860 -26.61 38.84 2.75
CA ASP A 860 -27.00 37.45 2.51
C ASP A 860 -26.01 36.69 1.63
N ILE A 861 -24.73 37.08 1.68
CA ILE A 861 -23.64 36.39 1.01
C ILE A 861 -23.07 35.34 1.96
N LEU A 862 -22.97 34.09 1.49
CA LEU A 862 -22.28 33.03 2.22
C LEU A 862 -20.82 33.46 2.39
N ILE A 863 -20.35 33.55 3.64
CA ILE A 863 -18.96 33.91 3.94
C ILE A 863 -18.17 32.72 4.48
N GLN A 864 -18.82 31.68 4.99
CA GLN A 864 -18.14 30.47 5.44
C GLN A 864 -19.10 29.27 5.51
N ALA A 865 -18.64 28.11 5.07
CA ALA A 865 -19.23 26.82 5.39
C ALA A 865 -18.32 26.06 6.38
N THR A 866 -18.92 25.51 7.43
CA THR A 866 -18.24 24.65 8.42
C THR A 866 -18.90 23.29 8.42
N LEU A 867 -18.15 22.23 8.10
CA LEU A 867 -18.67 20.87 8.08
C LEU A 867 -18.98 20.39 9.50
N THR A 868 -20.03 19.56 9.58
CA THR A 868 -20.43 18.91 10.82
C THR A 868 -19.30 18.05 11.39
N GLY A 869 -19.04 18.17 12.70
CA GLY A 869 -17.94 17.52 13.41
C GLY A 869 -16.65 18.35 13.46
N THR A 870 -16.65 19.58 12.93
CA THR A 870 -15.48 20.47 13.05
C THR A 870 -15.13 20.73 14.51
N GLY A 871 -13.92 20.33 14.92
CA GLY A 871 -13.46 20.40 16.30
C GLY A 871 -13.79 19.18 17.18
N ASP A 872 -14.64 18.24 16.73
CA ASP A 872 -15.12 17.10 17.50
C ASP A 872 -15.43 15.86 16.62
N LEU A 873 -14.50 14.89 16.63
CA LEU A 873 -14.64 13.63 15.88
C LEU A 873 -15.68 12.67 16.47
N THR A 874 -16.14 12.90 17.71
CA THR A 874 -17.26 12.10 18.27
C THR A 874 -18.59 12.51 17.66
N ASN A 875 -18.59 13.57 16.85
CA ASN A 875 -19.74 14.12 16.15
C ASN A 875 -20.89 14.49 17.10
N GLN A 876 -20.57 14.94 18.32
CA GLN A 876 -21.55 15.44 19.29
C GLN A 876 -21.73 16.96 19.16
N THR A 877 -20.70 17.65 18.70
CA THR A 877 -20.69 19.10 18.53
C THR A 877 -20.02 19.54 17.23
N THR A 878 -20.29 20.78 16.81
CA THR A 878 -19.55 21.48 15.76
C THR A 878 -19.13 22.86 16.24
N LEU A 879 -17.86 23.21 16.04
CA LEU A 879 -17.30 24.51 16.39
C LEU A 879 -17.21 25.40 15.15
N VAL A 880 -18.24 26.21 14.92
CA VAL A 880 -18.35 27.14 13.78
C VAL A 880 -17.60 28.43 14.10
N PRO A 881 -16.56 28.81 13.34
CA PRO A 881 -15.90 30.10 13.54
C PRO A 881 -16.86 31.28 13.39
N MET A 882 -16.72 32.28 14.25
CA MET A 882 -17.50 33.53 14.18
C MET A 882 -16.65 34.57 13.47
N LEU A 883 -16.75 34.65 12.15
CA LEU A 883 -16.00 35.65 11.37
C LEU A 883 -16.60 37.04 11.54
N ASP A 884 -15.76 38.07 11.42
CA ASP A 884 -16.21 39.47 11.39
C ASP A 884 -17.22 39.66 10.25
N GLY A 885 -18.36 40.29 10.56
CA GLY A 885 -19.45 40.49 9.60
C GLY A 885 -20.50 39.39 9.55
N THR A 886 -20.33 38.26 10.27
CA THR A 886 -21.37 37.22 10.38
C THR A 886 -22.65 37.78 10.99
N THR A 887 -23.77 37.71 10.26
CA THR A 887 -25.09 38.16 10.72
C THR A 887 -26.06 37.02 10.98
N SER A 888 -25.85 35.86 10.35
CA SER A 888 -26.66 34.68 10.56
C SER A 888 -25.88 33.39 10.28
N ILE A 889 -26.31 32.30 10.94
CA ILE A 889 -25.78 30.95 10.76
C ILE A 889 -26.95 29.99 10.56
N PHE A 890 -26.88 29.16 9.54
CA PHE A 890 -27.88 28.15 9.19
C PHE A 890 -27.29 26.75 9.28
N ALA A 891 -28.05 25.82 9.87
CA ALA A 891 -27.78 24.39 9.75
C ALA A 891 -28.34 23.90 8.43
N ILE A 892 -27.56 23.05 7.74
CA ILE A 892 -27.88 22.53 6.41
C ILE A 892 -28.15 21.04 6.50
N GLY A 893 -29.25 20.57 5.92
CA GLY A 893 -29.59 19.15 5.77
C GLY A 893 -29.01 18.56 4.49
N PHE A 894 -28.98 17.22 4.38
CA PHE A 894 -28.46 16.54 3.19
C PHE A 894 -29.22 16.90 1.89
N ASP A 895 -30.47 17.31 2.00
CA ASP A 895 -31.35 17.73 0.90
C ASP A 895 -31.22 19.23 0.57
N GLY A 896 -30.32 19.94 1.25
CA GLY A 896 -30.14 21.39 1.12
C GLY A 896 -31.15 22.21 1.94
N SER A 897 -32.01 21.57 2.73
CA SER A 897 -32.89 22.29 3.67
C SER A 897 -32.06 23.12 4.66
N LYS A 898 -32.54 24.32 4.98
CA LYS A 898 -31.84 25.27 5.86
C LYS A 898 -32.73 25.62 7.04
N ILE A 899 -32.19 25.52 8.26
CA ILE A 899 -32.83 26.01 9.47
C ILE A 899 -31.86 26.98 10.15
N GLN A 900 -32.32 28.21 10.39
CA GLN A 900 -31.49 29.24 11.02
C GLN A 900 -31.17 28.86 12.47
N VAL A 901 -29.88 28.72 12.79
CA VAL A 901 -29.37 28.47 14.14
C VAL A 901 -29.29 29.77 14.92
N TRP A 902 -28.64 30.75 14.31
CA TRP A 902 -28.34 32.03 14.89
C TRP A 902 -28.63 33.16 13.89
N PRO A 903 -29.07 34.32 14.37
CA PRO A 903 -29.50 34.56 15.74
C PRO A 903 -30.88 33.98 16.09
N LYS A 904 -31.18 33.96 17.40
CA LYS A 904 -32.52 33.65 17.89
C LYS A 904 -33.50 34.72 17.42
N LEU A 905 -34.44 34.31 16.58
CA LEU A 905 -35.60 35.07 16.16
C LEU A 905 -36.70 34.90 17.21
N VAL A 906 -37.25 36.00 17.71
CA VAL A 906 -38.43 36.00 18.57
C VAL A 906 -39.63 36.44 17.76
N ALA A 907 -40.69 35.63 17.76
CA ALA A 907 -41.94 35.95 17.06
C ALA A 907 -42.48 37.30 17.56
N THR A 908 -42.68 38.25 16.63
CA THR A 908 -43.18 39.60 16.93
C THR A 908 -44.65 39.63 17.38
N GLN A 909 -45.36 38.50 17.34
CA GLN A 909 -46.79 38.41 17.64
C GLN A 909 -47.14 38.32 19.14
N ASP A 910 -46.21 37.98 20.04
CA ASP A 910 -46.51 37.82 21.48
C ASP A 910 -46.41 39.11 22.32
N VAL A 911 -46.20 40.27 21.68
CA VAL A 911 -46.19 41.56 22.38
C VAL A 911 -47.62 42.07 22.55
N GLN A 912 -48.42 41.46 23.43
CA GLN A 912 -49.50 42.21 24.06
C GLN A 912 -48.85 43.30 24.93
N LEU A 913 -49.02 44.56 24.52
CA LEU A 913 -48.52 45.75 25.22
C LEU A 913 -49.09 45.84 26.63
N LYS A 914 -48.47 45.17 27.60
CA LYS A 914 -48.54 45.57 29.00
C LYS A 914 -47.62 46.77 29.19
N GLN A 915 -48.21 47.96 29.19
CA GLN A 915 -47.51 49.21 29.52
C GLN A 915 -47.05 49.20 30.98
N GLY A 916 -45.86 49.75 31.23
CA GLY A 916 -45.25 49.84 32.57
C GLY A 916 -43.72 50.02 32.56
N ILE A 917 -43.09 49.91 31.39
CA ILE A 917 -41.67 50.18 31.14
C ILE A 917 -41.51 51.25 30.05
N LYS A 918 -40.56 52.17 30.20
CA LYS A 918 -40.23 53.26 29.25
C LYS A 918 -38.74 53.22 28.93
N VAL A 919 -38.42 53.52 27.68
CA VAL A 919 -37.04 53.76 27.24
C VAL A 919 -36.85 55.27 27.09
N VAL A 920 -35.81 55.82 27.72
CA VAL A 920 -35.57 57.26 27.77
C VAL A 920 -34.12 57.56 27.36
N PRO A 921 -33.89 58.33 26.28
CA PRO A 921 -34.89 58.86 25.34
C PRO A 921 -35.48 57.79 24.41
N ASN A 922 -36.71 58.00 23.91
CA ASN A 922 -37.38 57.16 22.89
C ASN A 922 -37.22 57.73 21.47
N LEU A 923 -36.00 58.15 21.19
CA LEU A 923 -35.40 58.38 19.89
C LEU A 923 -33.91 58.46 20.21
N ILE A 924 -33.17 57.42 19.89
CA ILE A 924 -31.77 57.23 20.30
C ILE A 924 -30.91 57.45 19.07
N ARG A 925 -29.98 58.42 19.13
CA ARG A 925 -28.95 58.59 18.09
C ARG A 925 -27.80 57.63 18.29
N HIS A 926 -26.99 57.39 17.25
CA HIS A 926 -25.77 56.60 17.38
C HIS A 926 -24.93 57.06 18.59
N HIS A 927 -24.51 56.09 19.40
CA HIS A 927 -23.74 56.29 20.65
C HIS A 927 -24.43 57.11 21.75
N GLN A 928 -25.74 57.39 21.64
CA GLN A 928 -26.48 58.05 22.71
C GLN A 928 -26.86 57.04 23.79
N SER A 929 -26.37 57.25 25.02
CA SER A 929 -26.81 56.45 26.17
C SER A 929 -28.32 56.58 26.39
N PHE A 930 -28.95 55.48 26.75
CA PHE A 930 -30.35 55.45 27.13
C PHE A 930 -30.51 54.66 28.42
N ARG A 931 -31.66 54.84 29.06
CA ARG A 931 -32.04 54.11 30.25
C ARG A 931 -33.45 53.59 30.15
N ILE A 932 -33.75 52.69 31.06
CA ILE A 932 -35.06 52.08 31.24
C ILE A 932 -35.65 52.56 32.55
N GLU A 933 -36.89 53.00 32.49
CA GLU A 933 -37.70 53.40 33.64
C GLU A 933 -38.89 52.45 33.75
N VAL A 934 -39.15 51.91 34.94
CA VAL A 934 -40.32 51.06 35.23
C VAL A 934 -41.14 51.77 36.31
N GLU A 935 -42.46 51.79 36.18
CA GLU A 935 -43.35 52.58 37.07
C GLU A 935 -43.29 52.15 38.56
N ASN A 936 -42.76 50.96 38.86
CA ASN A 936 -42.42 50.49 40.21
C ASN A 936 -41.11 49.70 40.16
N ASP A 937 -40.24 49.78 41.18
CA ASP A 937 -39.01 48.99 41.25
C ASP A 937 -39.35 47.49 41.26
N PRO A 938 -39.12 46.78 40.16
CA PRO A 938 -39.64 45.43 39.99
C PRO A 938 -38.69 44.37 40.62
N GLY A 939 -37.59 44.80 41.24
CA GLY A 939 -36.55 43.94 41.79
C GLY A 939 -35.57 43.45 40.72
N ILE A 940 -35.06 42.22 40.87
CA ILE A 940 -34.23 41.57 39.85
C ILE A 940 -35.14 41.13 38.70
N GLY A 941 -34.79 41.54 37.48
CA GLY A 941 -35.50 41.12 36.29
C GLY A 941 -34.57 40.96 35.10
N ARG A 942 -35.04 40.16 34.14
CA ARG A 942 -34.36 39.87 32.88
C ARG A 942 -34.82 40.86 31.82
N LEU A 943 -33.93 41.75 31.40
CA LEU A 943 -34.11 42.60 30.23
C LEU A 943 -33.66 41.85 28.97
N MET A 944 -34.44 41.99 27.91
CA MET A 944 -34.13 41.55 26.56
C MET A 944 -34.48 42.68 25.57
N ILE A 945 -33.57 43.01 24.65
CA ILE A 945 -33.79 44.00 23.60
C ILE A 945 -33.67 43.30 22.26
N TYR A 946 -34.64 43.53 21.38
CA TYR A 946 -34.72 42.98 20.03
C TYR A 946 -34.74 44.08 18.99
N ASN A 947 -34.32 43.82 17.76
CA ASN A 947 -34.60 44.72 16.62
C ASN A 947 -35.97 44.40 15.98
N SER A 948 -36.29 45.12 14.90
CA SER A 948 -37.56 45.02 14.17
C SER A 948 -37.82 43.68 13.47
N VAL A 949 -36.76 42.89 13.22
CA VAL A 949 -36.86 41.54 12.64
C VAL A 949 -36.85 40.44 13.71
N GLY A 950 -36.89 40.81 15.01
CA GLY A 950 -36.97 39.87 16.12
C GLY A 950 -35.63 39.34 16.63
N LEU A 951 -34.50 39.90 16.16
CA LEU A 951 -33.15 39.56 16.61
C LEU A 951 -32.89 40.08 18.02
N LEU A 952 -32.55 39.20 18.97
CA LEU A 952 -32.12 39.58 20.33
C LEU A 952 -30.71 40.22 20.31
N LEU A 953 -30.60 41.48 20.71
CA LEU A 953 -29.39 42.29 20.71
C LEU A 953 -28.80 42.56 22.10
N PHE A 954 -29.58 42.41 23.16
CA PHE A 954 -29.11 42.61 24.53
C PHE A 954 -29.90 41.73 25.49
N GLN A 955 -29.23 41.02 26.41
CA GLN A 955 -29.89 40.29 27.49
C GLN A 955 -29.13 40.43 28.81
N GLN A 956 -29.82 40.79 29.89
CA GLN A 956 -29.21 40.89 31.22
C GLN A 956 -30.24 40.63 32.32
N GLU A 957 -29.88 39.85 33.34
CA GLU A 957 -30.73 39.60 34.52
C GLU A 957 -30.11 40.18 35.80
N VAL A 958 -30.53 41.38 36.16
CA VAL A 958 -30.01 42.15 37.31
C VAL A 958 -31.09 43.10 37.83
N ASN A 959 -30.83 43.83 38.93
CA ASN A 959 -31.69 44.93 39.36
C ASN A 959 -31.62 46.13 38.39
N LEU A 960 -32.63 47.00 38.40
CA LEU A 960 -32.79 48.11 37.45
C LEU A 960 -31.62 49.12 37.46
N ASN A 961 -31.00 49.38 38.61
CA ASN A 961 -29.87 50.33 38.71
C ASN A 961 -28.63 49.78 38.01
N THR A 962 -28.27 48.52 38.29
CA THR A 962 -27.17 47.84 37.62
C THR A 962 -27.45 47.66 36.13
N LEU A 963 -28.70 47.41 35.76
CA LEU A 963 -29.13 47.31 34.37
C LEU A 963 -28.87 48.63 33.61
N ASN A 964 -29.32 49.76 34.18
CA ASN A 964 -29.13 51.08 33.55
C ASN A 964 -27.66 51.49 33.44
N GLN A 965 -26.81 51.09 34.39
CA GLN A 965 -25.35 51.28 34.28
C GLN A 965 -24.74 50.48 33.13
N LYS A 966 -25.25 49.27 32.86
CA LYS A 966 -24.79 48.47 31.72
C LYS A 966 -25.29 49.04 30.39
N LEU A 967 -26.56 49.45 30.35
CA LEU A 967 -27.17 50.05 29.15
C LEU A 967 -26.52 51.38 28.76
N SER A 968 -25.98 52.16 29.70
CA SER A 968 -25.29 53.41 29.36
C SER A 968 -24.03 53.22 28.51
N HIS A 969 -23.49 52.00 28.46
CA HIS A 969 -22.34 51.62 27.65
C HIS A 969 -22.71 50.77 26.42
N GLN A 970 -24.00 50.47 26.22
CA GLN A 970 -24.48 49.68 25.07
C GLN A 970 -24.76 50.61 23.88
N THR A 971 -24.27 50.24 22.70
CA THR A 971 -24.57 50.92 21.43
C THR A 971 -25.42 50.03 20.53
N PHE A 972 -26.21 50.64 19.66
CA PHE A 972 -26.98 49.96 18.62
C PHE A 972 -26.72 50.67 17.31
N ASP A 973 -26.10 49.97 16.37
CA ASP A 973 -25.50 50.59 15.17
C ASP A 973 -26.44 50.56 13.95
N LEU A 974 -27.59 49.90 14.06
CA LEU A 974 -28.58 49.82 12.98
C LEU A 974 -29.76 50.76 13.27
N PRO A 975 -30.05 51.76 12.42
CA PRO A 975 -31.25 52.57 12.55
C PRO A 975 -32.50 51.70 12.33
N GLY A 976 -33.53 51.91 13.15
CA GLY A 976 -34.74 51.11 13.09
C GLY A 976 -35.52 51.06 14.40
N MET A 977 -36.61 50.29 14.40
CA MET A 977 -37.41 50.05 15.59
C MET A 977 -36.84 48.87 16.37
N TYR A 978 -36.72 49.03 17.68
CA TYR A 978 -36.26 48.05 18.64
C TYR A 978 -37.40 47.75 19.62
N HIS A 979 -37.48 46.51 20.07
CA HIS A 979 -38.44 46.02 21.03
C HIS A 979 -37.73 45.68 22.33
N VAL A 980 -38.30 46.06 23.46
CA VAL A 980 -37.73 45.79 24.78
C VAL A 980 -38.73 44.92 25.53
N GLN A 981 -38.24 43.83 26.11
CA GLN A 981 -38.97 42.99 27.05
C GLN A 981 -38.23 42.99 28.39
N PHE A 982 -38.92 43.29 29.48
CA PHE A 982 -38.38 43.15 30.83
C PHE A 982 -39.24 42.17 31.62
N LYS A 983 -38.66 41.09 32.11
CA LYS A 983 -39.39 39.99 32.79
C LYS A 983 -38.91 39.83 34.22
N THR A 984 -39.83 39.84 35.17
CA THR A 984 -39.58 39.50 36.57
C THR A 984 -40.23 38.16 36.92
N SER A 985 -40.09 37.72 38.18
CA SER A 985 -40.73 36.49 38.68
C SER A 985 -42.26 36.52 38.57
N SER A 986 -42.88 37.70 38.50
CA SER A 986 -44.33 37.87 38.56
C SER A 986 -44.94 38.69 37.42
N SER A 987 -44.13 39.35 36.59
CA SER A 987 -44.62 40.27 35.54
C SER A 987 -43.73 40.29 34.29
N SER A 988 -44.29 40.71 33.17
CA SER A 988 -43.56 40.98 31.92
C SER A 988 -44.02 42.32 31.37
N TYR A 989 -43.05 43.18 31.07
CA TYR A 989 -43.24 44.54 30.58
C TYR A 989 -42.64 44.66 29.18
N TYR A 990 -43.26 45.47 28.33
CA TYR A 990 -42.81 45.66 26.96
C TYR A 990 -42.73 47.14 26.58
N ALA A 991 -41.64 47.55 25.94
CA ALA A 991 -41.49 48.86 25.32
C ALA A 991 -40.96 48.72 23.90
N ARG A 992 -40.97 49.83 23.16
CA ARG A 992 -40.29 49.96 21.88
C ARG A 992 -39.50 51.24 21.88
N PHE A 993 -38.35 51.24 21.21
CA PHE A 993 -37.61 52.46 20.94
C PHE A 993 -37.12 52.52 19.51
N VAL A 994 -36.81 53.73 19.04
CA VAL A 994 -36.30 53.95 17.68
C VAL A 994 -34.85 54.40 17.78
N VAL A 995 -33.97 53.73 17.05
CA VAL A 995 -32.62 54.18 16.80
C VAL A 995 -32.59 54.90 15.46
N VAL A 996 -31.98 56.06 15.41
CA VAL A 996 -31.75 56.85 14.21
C VAL A 996 -30.26 57.13 14.07
N GLU A 997 -29.83 57.40 12.84
CA GLU A 997 -28.44 57.83 12.57
C GLU A 997 -28.00 59.02 13.43
#